data_AF-A0A8H6SEC6-F1
#
_entry.id   AF-A0A8H6SEC6-F1
#
_cell.length_a   1.000
_cell.length_b   1.000
_cell.length_c   1.000
_cell.angle_alpha   90.00
_cell.angle_beta   90.00
_cell.angle_gamma   90.00
#
_symmetry.space_group_name_H-M   'P 1'
#
loop_
_entity.id
_entity.type
_entity.pdbx_description
1 polymer ?
#
loop_
_entity_poly.entity_id
_entity_poly.type
_entity_poly.pdbx_seq_one_letter_code
_entity_poly.pdbx_strand_id
1 'polypeptide(L)'
;MADNALPDELISEILSPALRVSDEHFTQTSTATFAKYSESTSAYLVVCKSWLRVATPLLYHVVVLRSKAQATALVSALAKNKDLGRFIKKLRVEGGFGQPMQTILQSAPNLTDLFLSLIIWSPDTTDGLCKGLKSVNPRTLIVHDVTDYGRAPKTKARANLVDTIVKIIPKWSNLTHFHYPLSYRPEATQKIVDALAACQRLEVLYVKDSYEVYLAFKHFSKCPLKAIHVDSTEERYHRYHTSKSSELDALLHFRPRSEKRETVAADIVEPGPSLNPFFLPMQHASPTVQDAIWSCVLRHAMNCEERAATFDKWFGKPASLIGYLLVCKTFLRAGLPHFYESVNLSYGSEDAAVEMLRANPPPQYPIRNFYSAASSIHPGYLNTVILSTSATLVNLFMDIGFEIPDNGDTVSLDALMQLSRLETLHLAGRVSVSVAPESMEKEVNPTALPNLRLLNLERSTKSLVSVFAYFKLPSLRDINVTFDRKPGYGQTTTEEVIQTLLAAHGEKLRQLTLSATVLASFSALDLCPNLTCFSIVPAGDNTLAPSHSVFEAKSAVPSLVQIKIACTSWPYNRTKSARAISSWDDFLDAFDPREVMPNMHELVFQCFRWPTTERDIAKSQWVRWAEQLTKLEIDLVDETGKKWRSRLKVGGRAGQR
;
A
#
# COMPACT_ATOMS: atom_id res chain seq x y z
N MET A 1 -15.69 -40.51 -38.79
CA MET A 1 -15.08 -39.27 -38.30
C MET A 1 -14.25 -39.66 -37.10
N ALA A 2 -12.93 -39.60 -37.20
CA ALA A 2 -12.04 -40.05 -36.13
C ALA A 2 -12.22 -39.15 -34.89
N ASP A 3 -12.41 -39.78 -33.74
CA ASP A 3 -12.45 -39.14 -32.42
C ASP A 3 -11.07 -38.53 -32.10
N ASN A 4 -10.79 -37.35 -32.67
CA ASN A 4 -9.64 -36.52 -32.30
C ASN A 4 -9.90 -35.77 -30.98
N ALA A 5 -10.52 -36.42 -30.01
CA ALA A 5 -10.74 -35.84 -28.69
C ALA A 5 -9.47 -35.99 -27.86
N LEU A 6 -8.92 -34.87 -27.37
CA LEU A 6 -7.85 -34.89 -26.38
C LEU A 6 -8.29 -35.71 -25.15
N PRO A 7 -7.41 -36.55 -24.57
CA PRO A 7 -7.65 -37.21 -23.30
C PRO A 7 -8.04 -36.21 -22.19
N ASP A 8 -8.90 -36.64 -21.27
CA ASP A 8 -9.41 -35.80 -20.18
C ASP A 8 -8.28 -35.28 -19.28
N GLU A 9 -7.18 -36.04 -19.13
CA GLU A 9 -6.00 -35.65 -18.37
C GLU A 9 -5.32 -34.43 -18.98
N LEU A 10 -5.15 -34.41 -20.31
CA LEU A 10 -4.56 -33.27 -21.02
C LEU A 10 -5.49 -32.07 -20.99
N ILE A 11 -6.80 -32.27 -21.16
CA ILE A 11 -7.78 -31.18 -21.03
C ILE A 11 -7.73 -30.60 -19.61
N SER A 12 -7.62 -31.45 -18.58
CA SER A 12 -7.52 -31.03 -17.18
C SER A 12 -6.25 -30.22 -16.92
N GLU A 13 -5.12 -30.64 -17.48
CA GLU A 13 -3.84 -29.94 -17.39
C GLU A 13 -3.91 -28.57 -18.07
N ILE A 14 -4.43 -28.50 -19.30
CA ILE A 14 -4.64 -27.24 -20.05
C ILE A 14 -5.55 -26.27 -19.28
N LEU A 15 -6.62 -26.78 -18.67
CA LEU A 15 -7.61 -25.95 -17.98
C LEU A 15 -7.20 -25.56 -16.56
N SER A 16 -6.26 -26.28 -15.96
CA SER A 16 -5.91 -26.10 -14.55
C SER A 16 -5.38 -24.70 -14.23
N PRO A 17 -4.47 -24.09 -15.00
CA PRO A 17 -4.01 -22.72 -14.75
C PRO A 17 -5.13 -21.67 -14.79
N ALA A 18 -6.11 -21.85 -15.67
CA ALA A 18 -7.21 -20.90 -15.86
C ALA A 18 -8.33 -21.06 -14.83
N LEU A 19 -8.59 -22.28 -14.35
CA LEU A 19 -9.72 -22.60 -13.48
C LEU A 19 -9.34 -22.82 -12.01
N ARG A 20 -8.09 -23.22 -11.71
CA ARG A 20 -7.67 -23.47 -10.33
C ARG A 20 -7.27 -22.18 -9.62
N VAL A 21 -7.71 -22.07 -8.39
CA VAL A 21 -7.19 -21.11 -7.42
C VAL A 21 -6.10 -21.82 -6.62
N SER A 22 -4.88 -21.28 -6.62
CA SER A 22 -3.80 -21.81 -5.78
C SER A 22 -4.13 -21.66 -4.30
N ASP A 23 -3.56 -22.55 -3.47
CA ASP A 23 -3.77 -22.53 -2.02
C ASP A 23 -3.30 -21.22 -1.39
N GLU A 24 -2.22 -20.64 -1.94
CA GLU A 24 -1.75 -19.30 -1.60
C GLU A 24 -2.81 -18.24 -1.88
N HIS A 25 -3.36 -18.20 -3.10
CA HIS A 25 -4.38 -17.20 -3.44
C HIS A 25 -5.66 -17.40 -2.61
N PHE A 26 -6.05 -18.66 -2.35
CA PHE A 26 -7.21 -18.99 -1.52
C PHE A 26 -7.07 -18.48 -0.09
N THR A 27 -5.86 -18.57 0.49
CA THR A 27 -5.57 -18.15 1.87
C THR A 27 -5.19 -16.68 2.00
N GLN A 28 -4.87 -16.00 0.89
CA GLN A 28 -4.44 -14.61 0.88
C GLN A 28 -5.54 -13.68 1.40
N THR A 29 -5.21 -12.86 2.39
CA THR A 29 -6.17 -11.96 3.08
C THR A 29 -6.52 -10.70 2.29
N SER A 30 -5.75 -10.38 1.23
CA SER A 30 -6.04 -9.24 0.36
C SER A 30 -7.29 -9.49 -0.50
N THR A 31 -8.12 -8.46 -0.62
CA THR A 31 -9.31 -8.48 -1.48
C THR A 31 -8.98 -8.37 -2.98
N ALA A 32 -7.77 -7.92 -3.32
CA ALA A 32 -7.36 -7.63 -4.70
C ALA A 32 -7.04 -8.87 -5.54
N THR A 33 -6.79 -10.03 -4.92
CA THR A 33 -6.25 -11.22 -5.60
C THR A 33 -7.19 -11.81 -6.66
N PHE A 34 -8.51 -11.74 -6.43
CA PHE A 34 -9.51 -12.38 -7.30
C PHE A 34 -10.20 -11.44 -8.31
N ALA A 35 -9.71 -10.21 -8.46
CA ALA A 35 -10.28 -9.22 -9.39
C ALA A 35 -9.57 -9.17 -10.76
N LYS A 36 -8.53 -9.98 -10.96
CA LYS A 36 -7.60 -9.83 -12.10
C LYS A 36 -7.81 -10.80 -13.27
N TYR A 37 -8.90 -11.57 -13.28
CA TYR A 37 -9.20 -12.43 -14.43
C TYR A 37 -9.62 -11.55 -15.61
N SER A 38 -8.90 -11.65 -16.73
CA SER A 38 -9.23 -10.98 -17.98
C SER A 38 -10.51 -11.54 -18.61
N GLU A 39 -10.85 -12.79 -18.29
CA GLU A 39 -11.94 -13.54 -18.90
C GLU A 39 -12.86 -14.20 -17.86
N SER A 40 -14.12 -14.43 -18.24
CA SER A 40 -15.05 -15.21 -17.42
C SER A 40 -14.69 -16.69 -17.47
N THR A 41 -14.50 -17.33 -16.31
CA THR A 41 -14.23 -18.78 -16.23
C THR A 41 -15.34 -19.65 -16.84
N SER A 42 -16.54 -19.10 -17.01
CA SER A 42 -17.64 -19.79 -17.70
C SER A 42 -17.39 -20.01 -19.19
N ALA A 43 -16.50 -19.24 -19.83
CA ALA A 43 -16.18 -19.36 -21.26
C ALA A 43 -15.59 -20.75 -21.58
N TYR A 44 -14.78 -21.30 -20.67
CA TYR A 44 -14.19 -22.63 -20.85
C TYR A 44 -15.22 -23.77 -20.79
N LEU A 45 -16.38 -23.55 -20.15
CA LEU A 45 -17.43 -24.55 -20.03
C LEU A 45 -18.23 -24.76 -21.32
N VAL A 46 -18.20 -23.79 -22.25
CA VAL A 46 -19.03 -23.81 -23.45
C VAL A 46 -18.28 -24.20 -24.72
N VAL A 47 -17.01 -24.60 -24.61
CA VAL A 47 -16.17 -25.00 -25.75
C VAL A 47 -16.69 -26.30 -26.38
N CYS A 48 -16.77 -27.38 -25.62
CA CYS A 48 -17.34 -28.67 -26.05
C CYS A 48 -17.76 -29.52 -24.85
N LYS A 49 -18.41 -30.67 -25.09
CA LYS A 49 -18.90 -31.57 -24.02
C LYS A 49 -17.77 -32.13 -23.14
N SER A 50 -16.61 -32.46 -23.73
CA SER A 50 -15.46 -32.96 -22.96
C SER A 50 -14.89 -31.87 -22.04
N TRP A 51 -14.75 -30.64 -22.56
CA TRP A 51 -14.32 -29.49 -21.76
C TRP A 51 -15.31 -29.21 -20.64
N LEU A 52 -16.62 -29.18 -20.91
CA LEU A 52 -17.62 -29.03 -19.86
C LEU A 52 -17.47 -30.10 -18.76
N ARG A 53 -17.31 -31.36 -19.14
CA ARG A 53 -17.16 -32.49 -18.20
C ARG A 53 -15.91 -32.34 -17.33
N VAL A 54 -14.76 -32.01 -17.92
CA VAL A 54 -13.45 -31.91 -17.22
C VAL A 54 -13.33 -30.60 -16.42
N ALA A 55 -13.81 -29.48 -16.97
CA ALA A 55 -13.75 -28.16 -16.37
C ALA A 55 -14.67 -28.04 -15.14
N THR A 56 -15.84 -28.70 -15.15
CA THR A 56 -16.83 -28.59 -14.07
C THR A 56 -16.24 -28.92 -12.69
N PRO A 57 -15.60 -30.08 -12.45
CA PRO A 57 -15.01 -30.36 -11.15
C PRO A 57 -13.88 -29.38 -10.79
N LEU A 58 -13.09 -28.92 -11.75
CA LEU A 58 -12.02 -27.93 -11.52
C LEU A 58 -12.58 -26.58 -11.07
N LEU A 59 -13.64 -26.10 -11.73
CA LEU A 59 -14.28 -24.83 -11.42
C LEU A 59 -14.97 -24.84 -10.04
N TYR A 60 -15.64 -25.94 -9.70
CA TYR A 60 -16.34 -26.06 -8.41
C TYR A 60 -15.41 -26.48 -7.26
N HIS A 61 -14.17 -26.88 -7.53
CA HIS A 61 -13.21 -27.30 -6.52
C HIS A 61 -12.96 -26.20 -5.46
N VAL A 62 -12.77 -24.96 -5.92
CA VAL A 62 -12.57 -23.78 -5.08
C VAL A 62 -13.63 -22.74 -5.39
N VAL A 63 -14.55 -22.52 -4.45
CA VAL A 63 -15.62 -21.53 -4.58
C VAL A 63 -15.31 -20.29 -3.75
N VAL A 64 -15.32 -19.12 -4.39
CA VAL A 64 -15.11 -17.82 -3.72
C VAL A 64 -16.38 -16.97 -3.85
N LEU A 65 -17.00 -16.66 -2.71
CA LEU A 65 -18.23 -15.87 -2.63
C LEU A 65 -17.93 -14.49 -2.03
N ARG A 66 -18.12 -13.45 -2.83
CA ARG A 66 -17.91 -12.04 -2.44
C ARG A 66 -19.17 -11.19 -2.52
N SER A 67 -20.29 -11.79 -2.95
CA SER A 67 -21.56 -11.09 -3.06
C SER A 67 -22.75 -12.03 -2.86
N LYS A 68 -23.88 -11.45 -2.44
CA LYS A 68 -25.16 -12.15 -2.33
C LYS A 68 -25.65 -12.70 -3.67
N ALA A 69 -25.36 -12.01 -4.77
CA ALA A 69 -25.70 -12.46 -6.12
C ALA A 69 -24.97 -13.77 -6.48
N GLN A 70 -23.66 -13.85 -6.22
CA GLN A 70 -22.89 -15.07 -6.42
C GLN A 70 -23.41 -16.24 -5.58
N ALA A 71 -23.70 -16.00 -4.30
CA ALA A 71 -24.26 -17.04 -3.43
C ALA A 71 -25.63 -17.55 -3.95
N THR A 72 -26.50 -16.64 -4.41
CA THR A 72 -27.82 -17.00 -4.97
C THR A 72 -27.69 -17.77 -6.29
N ALA A 73 -26.76 -17.35 -7.15
CA ALA A 73 -26.47 -18.04 -8.40
C ALA A 73 -25.96 -19.47 -8.14
N LEU A 74 -25.07 -19.64 -7.16
CA LEU A 74 -24.56 -20.95 -6.76
C LEU A 74 -25.68 -21.85 -6.22
N VAL A 75 -26.55 -21.34 -5.35
CA VAL A 75 -27.73 -22.10 -4.89
C VAL A 75 -28.59 -22.56 -6.06
N SER A 76 -28.82 -21.68 -7.03
CA SER A 76 -29.61 -22.01 -8.22
C SER A 76 -28.96 -23.11 -9.06
N ALA A 77 -27.63 -23.10 -9.18
CA ALA A 77 -26.88 -24.15 -9.85
C ALA A 77 -26.94 -25.49 -9.09
N LEU A 78 -26.73 -25.48 -7.78
CA LEU A 78 -26.80 -26.66 -6.91
C LEU A 78 -28.20 -27.28 -6.84
N ALA A 79 -29.25 -26.45 -6.92
CA ALA A 79 -30.63 -26.91 -6.97
C ALA A 79 -30.94 -27.66 -8.28
N LYS A 80 -30.37 -27.19 -9.40
CA LYS A 80 -30.52 -27.84 -10.71
C LYS A 80 -29.68 -29.11 -10.82
N ASN A 81 -28.50 -29.13 -10.22
CA ASN A 81 -27.62 -30.29 -10.20
C ASN A 81 -26.93 -30.42 -8.84
N LYS A 82 -27.44 -31.35 -8.02
CA LYS A 82 -26.93 -31.60 -6.66
C LYS A 82 -25.52 -32.18 -6.63
N ASP A 83 -25.09 -32.87 -7.69
CA ASP A 83 -23.76 -33.48 -7.76
C ASP A 83 -22.64 -32.44 -7.80
N LEU A 84 -22.93 -31.22 -8.29
CA LEU A 84 -21.98 -30.11 -8.29
C LEU A 84 -21.46 -29.79 -6.88
N GLY A 85 -22.31 -29.94 -5.87
CA GLY A 85 -21.94 -29.69 -4.48
C GLY A 85 -20.86 -30.64 -3.96
N ARG A 86 -20.77 -31.87 -4.50
CA ARG A 86 -19.74 -32.85 -4.13
C ARG A 86 -18.34 -32.47 -4.59
N PHE A 87 -18.23 -31.60 -5.60
CA PHE A 87 -16.94 -31.10 -6.08
C PHE A 87 -16.39 -29.95 -5.23
N ILE A 88 -17.22 -29.31 -4.40
CA ILE A 88 -16.79 -28.21 -3.52
C ILE A 88 -15.91 -28.77 -2.39
N LYS A 89 -14.60 -28.51 -2.49
CA LYS A 89 -13.61 -28.87 -1.47
C LYS A 89 -13.16 -27.67 -0.65
N LYS A 90 -13.05 -26.50 -1.29
CA LYS A 90 -12.64 -25.24 -0.64
C LYS A 90 -13.71 -24.19 -0.84
N LEU A 91 -14.14 -23.55 0.24
CA LEU A 91 -15.14 -22.49 0.22
C LEU A 91 -14.62 -21.26 0.96
N ARG A 92 -14.58 -20.13 0.25
CA ARG A 92 -14.25 -18.82 0.79
C ARG A 92 -15.46 -17.92 0.79
N VAL A 93 -15.80 -17.39 1.96
CA VAL A 93 -16.97 -16.54 2.16
C VAL A 93 -16.54 -15.17 2.71
N GLU A 94 -16.74 -14.13 1.91
CA GLU A 94 -16.41 -12.73 2.24
C GLU A 94 -17.68 -11.92 2.51
N GLY A 95 -18.48 -12.33 3.49
CA GLY A 95 -19.69 -11.61 3.90
C GLY A 95 -20.78 -12.49 4.52
N GLY A 96 -21.90 -11.88 4.89
CA GLY A 96 -23.07 -12.57 5.44
C GLY A 96 -24.20 -12.65 4.43
N PHE A 97 -24.16 -13.64 3.53
CA PHE A 97 -25.11 -13.72 2.41
C PHE A 97 -26.47 -14.35 2.76
N GLY A 98 -26.82 -14.47 4.05
CA GLY A 98 -28.13 -14.92 4.51
C GLY A 98 -28.45 -16.38 4.17
N GLN A 99 -29.73 -16.67 3.90
CA GLN A 99 -30.25 -18.03 3.65
C GLN A 99 -29.49 -18.84 2.60
N PRO A 100 -29.05 -18.28 1.45
CA PRO A 100 -28.25 -19.02 0.47
C PRO A 100 -27.06 -19.80 1.06
N MET A 101 -26.41 -19.27 2.10
CA MET A 101 -25.26 -19.94 2.72
C MET A 101 -25.64 -21.24 3.44
N GLN A 102 -26.86 -21.35 3.96
CA GLN A 102 -27.32 -22.58 4.57
C GLN A 102 -27.38 -23.70 3.53
N THR A 103 -27.99 -23.42 2.38
CA THR A 103 -28.15 -24.39 1.28
C THR A 103 -26.81 -24.80 0.69
N ILE A 104 -25.90 -23.84 0.48
CA ILE A 104 -24.55 -24.11 -0.05
C ILE A 104 -23.79 -25.05 0.89
N LEU A 105 -23.74 -24.76 2.19
CA LEU A 105 -23.01 -25.59 3.16
C LEU A 105 -23.64 -26.98 3.31
N GLN A 106 -24.97 -27.10 3.26
CA GLN A 106 -25.66 -28.39 3.27
C GLN A 106 -25.40 -29.23 2.00
N SER A 107 -25.10 -28.57 0.88
CA SER A 107 -24.85 -29.22 -0.40
C SER A 107 -23.37 -29.54 -0.64
N ALA A 108 -22.47 -29.11 0.25
CA ALA A 108 -21.02 -29.31 0.15
C ALA A 108 -20.50 -30.33 1.19
N PRO A 109 -20.88 -31.63 1.10
CA PRO A 109 -20.51 -32.64 2.10
C PRO A 109 -19.00 -32.92 2.15
N ASN A 110 -18.27 -32.55 1.09
CA ASN A 110 -16.85 -32.81 0.93
C ASN A 110 -15.97 -31.60 1.26
N LEU A 111 -16.53 -30.59 1.92
CA LEU A 111 -15.83 -29.35 2.25
C LEU A 111 -14.70 -29.62 3.25
N THR A 112 -13.44 -29.47 2.80
CA THR A 112 -12.24 -29.66 3.61
C THR A 112 -11.69 -28.33 4.13
N ASP A 113 -11.77 -27.26 3.34
CA ASP A 113 -11.15 -25.98 3.68
C ASP A 113 -12.20 -24.87 3.68
N LEU A 114 -12.34 -24.22 4.83
CA LEU A 114 -13.33 -23.17 5.03
C LEU A 114 -12.64 -21.86 5.40
N PHE A 115 -12.77 -20.86 4.53
CA PHE A 115 -12.36 -19.49 4.78
C PHE A 115 -13.59 -18.64 5.14
N LEU A 116 -13.56 -17.98 6.29
CA LEU A 116 -14.60 -17.08 6.76
C LEU A 116 -14.04 -15.68 7.02
N SER A 117 -14.58 -14.69 6.32
CA SER A 117 -14.42 -13.30 6.71
C SER A 117 -15.41 -12.93 7.82
N LEU A 118 -14.89 -12.36 8.91
CA LEU A 118 -15.68 -11.78 9.99
C LEU A 118 -16.01 -10.30 9.75
N ILE A 119 -15.67 -9.77 8.57
CA ILE A 119 -16.01 -8.41 8.13
C ILE A 119 -17.46 -8.42 7.64
N ILE A 120 -18.40 -8.43 8.58
CA ILE A 120 -19.84 -8.48 8.30
C ILE A 120 -20.42 -7.07 8.33
N TRP A 121 -20.81 -6.56 7.17
CA TRP A 121 -21.41 -5.25 7.01
C TRP A 121 -22.88 -5.24 7.44
N SER A 122 -23.43 -4.05 7.73
CA SER A 122 -24.80 -3.93 8.26
C SER A 122 -25.95 -4.48 7.38
N PRO A 123 -25.90 -4.51 6.04
CA PRO A 123 -26.97 -5.13 5.25
C PRO A 123 -26.88 -6.68 5.23
N ASP A 124 -25.77 -7.24 5.67
CA ASP A 124 -25.53 -8.68 5.65
C ASP A 124 -26.18 -9.38 6.84
N THR A 125 -26.60 -10.63 6.62
CA THR A 125 -27.17 -11.49 7.66
C THR A 125 -26.38 -12.79 7.74
N THR A 126 -26.03 -13.20 8.96
CA THR A 126 -25.23 -14.42 9.20
C THR A 126 -26.09 -15.64 9.52
N ASP A 127 -27.42 -15.52 9.56
CA ASP A 127 -28.32 -16.59 10.00
C ASP A 127 -28.15 -17.88 9.18
N GLY A 128 -28.04 -17.77 7.86
CA GLY A 128 -27.84 -18.94 7.00
C GLY A 128 -26.45 -19.57 7.17
N LEU A 129 -25.41 -18.77 7.40
CA LEU A 129 -24.09 -19.27 7.79
C LEU A 129 -24.17 -20.03 9.12
N CYS A 130 -24.73 -19.41 10.16
CA CYS A 130 -24.86 -20.01 11.49
C CYS A 130 -25.63 -21.34 11.47
N LYS A 131 -26.65 -21.46 10.61
CA LYS A 131 -27.39 -22.72 10.41
C LYS A 131 -26.59 -23.73 9.60
N GLY A 132 -25.99 -23.31 8.49
CA GLY A 132 -25.27 -24.19 7.56
C GLY A 132 -23.96 -24.74 8.12
N LEU A 133 -23.26 -23.99 8.97
CA LEU A 133 -22.00 -24.45 9.58
C LEU A 133 -22.16 -25.77 10.33
N LYS A 134 -23.36 -26.03 10.87
CA LYS A 134 -23.74 -27.29 11.56
C LYS A 134 -23.68 -28.53 10.66
N SER A 135 -23.68 -28.35 9.35
CA SER A 135 -23.70 -29.42 8.36
C SER A 135 -22.33 -29.74 7.76
N VAL A 136 -21.27 -29.04 8.16
CA VAL A 136 -19.91 -29.26 7.66
C VAL A 136 -18.95 -29.67 8.77
N ASN A 137 -17.85 -30.33 8.40
CA ASN A 137 -16.79 -30.77 9.30
C ASN A 137 -15.41 -30.54 8.64
N PRO A 138 -14.98 -29.28 8.48
CA PRO A 138 -13.78 -28.94 7.72
C PRO A 138 -12.51 -29.44 8.42
N ARG A 139 -11.48 -29.71 7.63
CA ARG A 139 -10.12 -29.99 8.10
C ARG A 139 -9.34 -28.72 8.43
N THR A 140 -9.54 -27.68 7.61
CA THR A 140 -8.84 -26.40 7.70
C THR A 140 -9.83 -25.26 7.93
N LEU A 141 -9.56 -24.42 8.93
CA LEU A 141 -10.29 -23.18 9.17
C LEU A 141 -9.36 -21.98 8.95
N ILE A 142 -9.80 -21.05 8.10
CA ILE A 142 -9.15 -19.76 7.90
C ILE A 142 -10.11 -18.65 8.34
N VAL A 143 -9.66 -17.80 9.27
CA VAL A 143 -10.46 -16.69 9.80
C VAL A 143 -9.81 -15.37 9.41
N HIS A 144 -10.59 -14.50 8.78
CA HIS A 144 -10.15 -13.17 8.39
C HIS A 144 -10.96 -12.08 9.12
N ASP A 145 -10.32 -11.34 10.03
CA ASP A 145 -11.00 -10.38 10.93
C ASP A 145 -10.45 -8.94 10.86
N VAL A 146 -9.60 -8.65 9.88
CA VAL A 146 -8.92 -7.36 9.73
C VAL A 146 -9.35 -6.71 8.42
N THR A 147 -9.67 -5.42 8.45
CA THR A 147 -9.77 -4.63 7.21
C THR A 147 -8.43 -3.97 6.97
N ASP A 148 -8.03 -3.79 5.70
CA ASP A 148 -6.80 -3.07 5.32
C ASP A 148 -6.69 -1.66 5.95
N TYR A 149 -7.80 -1.13 6.49
CA TYR A 149 -7.93 0.22 7.03
C TYR A 149 -8.44 0.28 8.48
N GLY A 150 -8.48 -0.83 9.24
CA GLY A 150 -8.86 -0.80 10.66
C GLY A 150 -9.68 -1.97 11.19
N ARG A 151 -10.38 -1.74 12.31
CA ARG A 151 -11.15 -2.76 13.06
C ARG A 151 -12.44 -3.13 12.31
N ALA A 152 -12.70 -4.43 12.17
CA ALA A 152 -13.96 -4.93 11.63
C ALA A 152 -15.18 -4.37 12.41
N PRO A 153 -16.31 -4.08 11.74
CA PRO A 153 -17.51 -3.55 12.37
C PRO A 153 -17.97 -4.40 13.57
N LYS A 154 -18.41 -3.75 14.66
CA LYS A 154 -19.05 -4.42 15.80
C LYS A 154 -20.55 -4.57 15.51
N THR A 155 -20.91 -5.61 14.77
CA THR A 155 -22.32 -5.91 14.44
C THR A 155 -22.82 -7.11 15.24
N LYS A 156 -24.13 -7.14 15.55
CA LYS A 156 -24.79 -8.31 16.17
C LYS A 156 -24.65 -9.55 15.29
N ALA A 157 -24.70 -9.40 13.96
CA ALA A 157 -24.50 -10.49 13.01
C ALA A 157 -23.10 -11.12 13.13
N ARG A 158 -22.05 -10.31 13.27
CA ARG A 158 -20.68 -10.80 13.54
C ARG A 158 -20.60 -11.51 14.88
N ALA A 159 -21.13 -10.92 15.96
CA ALA A 159 -21.12 -11.55 17.28
C ALA A 159 -21.83 -12.92 17.26
N ASN A 160 -23.02 -13.00 16.65
CA ASN A 160 -23.76 -14.24 16.48
C ASN A 160 -22.98 -15.31 15.68
N LEU A 161 -22.27 -14.89 14.63
CA LEU A 161 -21.43 -15.79 13.83
C LEU A 161 -20.27 -16.34 14.66
N VAL A 162 -19.55 -15.47 15.37
CA VAL A 162 -18.45 -15.85 16.26
C VAL A 162 -18.92 -16.82 17.34
N ASP A 163 -20.02 -16.51 18.03
CA ASP A 163 -20.61 -17.38 19.06
C ASP A 163 -21.03 -18.74 18.47
N THR A 164 -21.51 -18.75 17.22
CA THR A 164 -21.85 -20.00 16.54
C THR A 164 -20.61 -20.81 16.20
N ILE A 165 -19.54 -20.18 15.71
CA ILE A 165 -18.25 -20.81 15.42
C ILE A 165 -17.68 -21.44 16.71
N VAL A 166 -17.66 -20.69 17.82
CA VAL A 166 -17.20 -21.16 19.13
C VAL A 166 -17.98 -22.39 19.58
N LYS A 167 -19.32 -22.37 19.43
CA LYS A 167 -20.19 -23.49 19.82
C LYS A 167 -20.02 -24.74 18.94
N ILE A 168 -19.62 -24.58 17.68
CA ILE A 168 -19.51 -25.70 16.74
C ILE A 168 -18.11 -26.31 16.67
N ILE A 169 -17.06 -25.55 16.96
CA ILE A 169 -15.67 -26.04 16.94
C ILE A 169 -15.49 -27.40 17.65
N PRO A 170 -16.04 -27.65 18.86
CA PRO A 170 -15.94 -28.96 19.50
C PRO A 170 -16.47 -30.12 18.65
N LYS A 171 -17.50 -29.86 17.82
CA LYS A 171 -18.16 -30.83 16.94
C LYS A 171 -17.39 -31.08 15.64
N TRP A 172 -16.49 -30.19 15.24
CA TRP A 172 -15.67 -30.36 14.05
C TRP A 172 -14.50 -31.32 14.32
N SER A 173 -14.78 -32.62 14.32
CA SER A 173 -13.80 -33.66 14.61
C SER A 173 -12.60 -33.69 13.66
N ASN A 174 -12.76 -33.21 12.43
CA ASN A 174 -11.71 -33.22 11.41
C ASN A 174 -10.80 -31.98 11.48
N LEU A 175 -11.17 -30.97 12.27
CA LEU A 175 -10.46 -29.70 12.31
C LEU A 175 -9.11 -29.86 13.00
N THR A 176 -8.07 -29.90 12.18
CA THR A 176 -6.67 -30.13 12.58
C THR A 176 -5.76 -29.01 12.08
N HIS A 177 -6.22 -28.18 11.15
CA HIS A 177 -5.43 -27.11 10.53
C HIS A 177 -6.10 -25.75 10.80
N PHE A 178 -5.31 -24.76 11.22
CA PHE A 178 -5.82 -23.42 11.51
C PHE A 178 -4.88 -22.33 11.00
N HIS A 179 -5.42 -21.38 10.24
CA HIS A 179 -4.71 -20.16 9.89
C HIS A 179 -4.91 -19.11 10.97
N TYR A 180 -3.82 -18.83 11.67
CA TYR A 180 -3.75 -17.88 12.77
C TYR A 180 -3.95 -16.44 12.25
N PRO A 181 -4.98 -15.73 12.73
CA PRO A 181 -5.24 -14.35 12.32
C PRO A 181 -4.27 -13.36 12.96
N LEU A 182 -4.00 -12.26 12.25
CA LEU A 182 -3.04 -11.25 12.66
C LEU A 182 -3.32 -10.66 14.08
N SER A 183 -2.24 -10.41 14.81
CA SER A 183 -2.08 -10.19 16.26
C SER A 183 -2.70 -8.93 16.85
N TYR A 184 -3.33 -8.06 16.05
CA TYR A 184 -4.13 -6.94 16.56
C TYR A 184 -5.54 -7.41 16.97
N ARG A 185 -5.58 -8.38 17.91
CA ARG A 185 -6.70 -9.29 18.11
C ARG A 185 -7.97 -8.58 18.59
N PRO A 186 -9.00 -8.51 17.75
CA PRO A 186 -10.33 -8.18 18.23
C PRO A 186 -10.83 -9.29 19.16
N GLU A 187 -11.59 -8.94 20.18
CA GLU A 187 -12.20 -9.86 21.17
C GLU A 187 -12.88 -11.08 20.50
N ALA A 188 -13.48 -10.89 19.33
CA ALA A 188 -14.14 -11.93 18.54
C ALA A 188 -13.20 -13.08 18.14
N THR A 189 -12.04 -12.73 17.59
CA THR A 189 -11.05 -13.71 17.14
C THR A 189 -10.44 -14.46 18.32
N GLN A 190 -10.24 -13.80 19.45
CA GLN A 190 -9.74 -14.45 20.67
C GLN A 190 -10.67 -15.58 21.14
N LYS A 191 -12.00 -15.36 21.12
CA LYS A 191 -12.98 -16.40 21.49
C LYS A 191 -12.84 -17.66 20.62
N ILE A 192 -12.57 -17.49 19.32
CA ILE A 192 -12.36 -18.61 18.39
C ILE A 192 -11.05 -19.34 18.74
N VAL A 193 -9.95 -18.60 18.95
CA VAL A 193 -8.65 -19.15 19.37
C VAL A 193 -8.78 -19.96 20.66
N ASP A 194 -9.48 -19.43 21.66
CA ASP A 194 -9.68 -20.10 22.95
C ASP A 194 -10.50 -21.40 22.79
N ALA A 195 -11.55 -21.38 21.97
CA ALA A 195 -12.36 -22.56 21.69
C ALA A 195 -11.56 -23.66 20.96
N LEU A 196 -10.69 -23.27 20.02
CA LEU A 196 -9.78 -24.19 19.34
C LEU A 196 -8.75 -24.79 20.30
N ALA A 197 -8.15 -23.96 21.15
CA ALA A 197 -7.15 -24.38 22.13
C ALA A 197 -7.74 -25.36 23.15
N ALA A 198 -8.99 -25.14 23.57
CA ALA A 198 -9.71 -26.05 24.45
C ALA A 198 -9.94 -27.44 23.85
N CYS A 199 -10.02 -27.56 22.52
CA CYS A 199 -10.24 -28.84 21.85
C CYS A 199 -8.98 -29.71 21.77
N GLN A 200 -7.77 -29.14 21.85
CA GLN A 200 -6.49 -29.88 21.86
C GLN A 200 -6.29 -30.84 20.67
N ARG A 201 -6.80 -30.49 19.48
CA ARG A 201 -6.72 -31.33 18.25
C ARG A 201 -5.88 -30.75 17.12
N LEU A 202 -5.43 -29.51 17.24
CA LEU A 202 -4.71 -28.86 16.15
C LEU A 202 -3.34 -29.54 15.95
N GLU A 203 -3.02 -29.81 14.70
CA GLU A 203 -1.74 -30.39 14.28
C GLU A 203 -0.91 -29.38 13.48
N VAL A 204 -1.56 -28.52 12.70
CA VAL A 204 -0.87 -27.57 11.81
C VAL A 204 -1.40 -26.16 12.02
N LEU A 205 -0.48 -25.23 12.27
CA LEU A 205 -0.77 -23.80 12.33
C LEU A 205 -0.14 -23.08 11.14
N TYR A 206 -0.86 -22.12 10.58
CA TYR A 206 -0.31 -21.19 9.59
C TYR A 206 -0.32 -19.79 10.18
N VAL A 207 0.83 -19.13 10.20
CA VAL A 207 1.03 -17.81 10.79
C VAL A 207 1.57 -16.86 9.73
N LYS A 208 1.01 -15.65 9.65
CA LYS A 208 1.39 -14.70 8.58
C LYS A 208 2.70 -13.97 8.86
N ASP A 209 3.00 -13.68 10.13
CA ASP A 209 4.18 -12.92 10.53
C ASP A 209 4.95 -13.63 11.67
N SER A 210 6.28 -13.53 11.66
CA SER A 210 7.16 -14.14 12.66
C SER A 210 6.82 -13.72 14.10
N TYR A 211 6.33 -12.50 14.31
CA TYR A 211 5.94 -12.01 15.65
C TYR A 211 4.78 -12.81 16.28
N GLU A 212 3.95 -13.45 15.49
CA GLU A 212 2.79 -14.20 15.96
C GLU A 212 3.10 -15.63 16.36
N VAL A 213 4.23 -16.15 15.90
CA VAL A 213 4.65 -17.54 16.12
C VAL A 213 4.62 -17.89 17.61
N TYR A 214 5.30 -17.09 18.43
CA TYR A 214 5.40 -17.34 19.86
C TYR A 214 4.02 -17.31 20.55
N LEU A 215 3.17 -16.36 20.15
CA LEU A 215 1.84 -16.24 20.72
C LEU A 215 0.96 -17.43 20.31
N ALA A 216 0.96 -17.80 19.03
CA ALA A 216 0.22 -18.94 18.52
C ALA A 216 0.66 -20.23 19.22
N PHE A 217 1.97 -20.47 19.30
CA PHE A 217 2.53 -21.60 20.04
C PHE A 217 2.08 -21.62 21.50
N LYS A 218 2.12 -20.48 22.20
CA LYS A 218 1.65 -20.39 23.59
C LYS A 218 0.16 -20.74 23.74
N HIS A 219 -0.69 -20.32 22.81
CA HIS A 219 -2.12 -20.65 22.86
C HIS A 219 -2.41 -22.13 22.63
N PHE A 220 -1.62 -22.77 21.77
CA PHE A 220 -1.85 -24.13 21.32
C PHE A 220 -0.81 -25.12 21.83
N SER A 221 -0.09 -24.80 22.90
CA SER A 221 0.97 -25.66 23.49
C SER A 221 0.46 -27.00 24.01
N LYS A 222 -0.85 -27.13 24.27
CA LYS A 222 -1.50 -28.39 24.63
C LYS A 222 -2.02 -29.20 23.43
N CYS A 223 -1.95 -28.63 22.22
CA CYS A 223 -2.34 -29.34 21.00
C CYS A 223 -1.17 -30.20 20.50
N PRO A 224 -1.44 -31.32 19.80
CA PRO A 224 -0.42 -32.17 19.20
C PRO A 224 0.16 -31.53 17.92
N LEU A 225 0.75 -30.34 18.06
CA LEU A 225 1.31 -29.59 16.95
C LEU A 225 2.47 -30.36 16.30
N LYS A 226 2.40 -30.51 14.98
CA LYS A 226 3.42 -31.11 14.12
C LYS A 226 4.18 -30.06 13.31
N ALA A 227 3.52 -28.95 12.97
CA ALA A 227 4.09 -27.90 12.15
C ALA A 227 3.46 -26.52 12.43
N ILE A 228 4.30 -25.48 12.39
CA ILE A 228 3.92 -24.07 12.36
C ILE A 228 4.51 -23.47 11.08
N HIS A 229 3.67 -23.31 10.06
CA HIS A 229 4.06 -22.67 8.81
C HIS A 229 4.05 -21.16 8.96
N VAL A 230 5.16 -20.50 8.64
CA VAL A 230 5.29 -19.04 8.73
C VAL A 230 5.41 -18.45 7.33
N ASP A 231 4.53 -17.52 6.96
CA ASP A 231 4.54 -16.84 5.64
C ASP A 231 5.63 -15.75 5.54
N SER A 232 6.40 -15.51 6.60
CA SER A 232 7.56 -14.62 6.61
C SER A 232 8.87 -15.39 6.42
N THR A 233 9.94 -14.68 6.03
CA THR A 233 11.26 -15.30 5.90
C THR A 233 11.87 -15.62 7.27
N GLU A 234 12.77 -16.62 7.28
CA GLU A 234 13.47 -17.09 8.48
C GLU A 234 14.36 -15.99 9.09
N GLU A 235 15.03 -15.18 8.27
CA GLU A 235 15.94 -14.13 8.77
C GLU A 235 15.19 -13.09 9.62
N ARG A 236 13.93 -12.82 9.26
CA ARG A 236 13.07 -11.90 10.04
C ARG A 236 12.73 -12.49 11.39
N TYR A 237 12.50 -13.81 11.49
CA TYR A 237 12.24 -14.47 12.77
C TYR A 237 13.46 -14.41 13.70
N HIS A 238 14.63 -14.83 13.22
CA HIS A 238 15.86 -14.87 14.03
C HIS A 238 16.26 -13.49 14.55
N ARG A 239 16.00 -12.42 13.78
CA ARG A 239 16.26 -11.04 14.21
C ARG A 239 15.50 -10.65 15.47
N TYR A 240 14.29 -11.18 15.67
CA TYR A 240 13.41 -10.80 16.79
C TYR A 240 13.30 -11.85 17.90
N HIS A 241 13.74 -13.09 17.64
CA HIS A 241 13.50 -14.23 18.52
C HIS A 241 14.75 -15.05 18.84
N THR A 242 15.83 -14.39 19.26
CA THR A 242 17.15 -15.01 19.53
C THR A 242 17.23 -16.03 20.68
N SER A 243 16.14 -16.44 21.36
CA SER A 243 16.33 -17.14 22.65
C SER A 243 15.24 -18.05 23.25
N LYS A 244 14.19 -18.54 22.55
CA LYS A 244 12.96 -18.89 23.32
C LYS A 244 12.43 -20.33 23.40
N SER A 245 12.77 -21.30 22.55
CA SER A 245 12.51 -22.74 22.84
C SER A 245 13.01 -23.64 21.71
N SER A 246 13.82 -24.66 22.03
CA SER A 246 14.22 -25.69 21.05
C SER A 246 13.04 -26.49 20.51
N GLU A 247 11.96 -26.63 21.28
CA GLU A 247 10.72 -27.29 20.86
C GLU A 247 10.00 -26.48 19.79
N LEU A 248 9.94 -25.15 19.97
CA LEU A 248 9.32 -24.27 18.98
C LEU A 248 10.09 -24.32 17.67
N ASP A 249 11.42 -24.23 17.74
CA ASP A 249 12.27 -24.26 16.55
C ASP A 249 12.11 -25.57 15.75
N ALA A 250 11.87 -26.70 16.42
CA ALA A 250 11.60 -27.99 15.77
C ALA A 250 10.25 -28.04 15.03
N LEU A 251 9.30 -27.16 15.37
CA LEU A 251 7.98 -27.07 14.73
C LEU A 251 7.95 -26.07 13.58
N LEU A 252 8.94 -25.19 13.46
CA LEU A 252 8.87 -24.08 12.52
C LEU A 252 9.21 -24.49 11.10
N HIS A 253 8.28 -24.18 10.21
CA HIS A 253 8.46 -24.31 8.77
C HIS A 253 8.27 -22.94 8.14
N PHE A 254 9.38 -22.21 7.97
CA PHE A 254 9.33 -21.00 7.18
C PHE A 254 8.96 -21.37 5.76
N ARG A 255 8.05 -20.61 5.18
CA ARG A 255 7.84 -20.67 3.75
C ARG A 255 9.22 -20.48 3.12
N PRO A 256 9.71 -21.43 2.31
CA PRO A 256 10.94 -21.23 1.57
C PRO A 256 10.79 -19.86 0.93
N ARG A 257 11.79 -18.99 1.10
CA ARG A 257 11.83 -17.71 0.41
C ARG A 257 11.63 -18.07 -1.04
N SER A 258 10.38 -18.00 -1.53
CA SER A 258 9.99 -18.69 -2.76
C SER A 258 11.05 -18.30 -3.75
N GLU A 259 11.86 -19.25 -4.24
CA GLU A 259 13.01 -18.93 -5.09
C GLU A 259 12.55 -17.85 -6.04
N LYS A 260 13.03 -16.63 -5.76
CA LYS A 260 12.35 -15.35 -6.04
C LYS A 260 11.34 -15.54 -7.13
N ARG A 261 10.07 -15.82 -6.78
CA ARG A 261 8.96 -16.15 -7.69
C ARG A 261 9.49 -15.99 -9.12
N GLU A 262 10.12 -17.04 -9.69
CA GLU A 262 10.23 -17.08 -11.13
C GLU A 262 8.78 -16.91 -11.49
N THR A 263 8.42 -15.69 -11.89
CA THR A 263 7.08 -15.36 -12.31
C THR A 263 6.81 -16.48 -13.26
N VAL A 264 5.96 -17.45 -12.87
CA VAL A 264 5.63 -18.63 -13.66
C VAL A 264 5.41 -18.04 -15.02
N ALA A 265 6.39 -18.25 -15.90
CA ALA A 265 6.69 -17.31 -16.97
C ALA A 265 5.40 -17.24 -17.76
N ALA A 266 4.64 -16.14 -17.58
CA ALA A 266 3.20 -16.13 -17.83
C ALA A 266 3.01 -16.72 -19.20
N ASP A 267 2.48 -17.96 -19.26
CA ASP A 267 2.75 -18.95 -20.32
C ASP A 267 3.44 -18.27 -21.49
N ILE A 268 4.78 -18.21 -21.46
CA ILE A 268 5.52 -17.68 -22.60
C ILE A 268 5.01 -18.53 -23.73
N VAL A 269 4.15 -17.94 -24.57
CA VAL A 269 3.72 -18.52 -25.83
C VAL A 269 5.04 -18.89 -26.46
N GLU A 270 5.38 -20.18 -26.47
CA GLU A 270 6.61 -20.63 -27.09
C GLU A 270 6.56 -20.00 -28.47
N PRO A 271 7.49 -19.09 -28.80
CA PRO A 271 7.47 -18.47 -30.11
C PRO A 271 7.53 -19.65 -31.08
N GLY A 272 6.44 -19.83 -31.83
CA GLY A 272 6.33 -20.97 -32.75
C GLY A 272 7.63 -21.09 -33.53
N PRO A 273 8.15 -22.31 -33.75
CA PRO A 273 9.50 -22.52 -34.26
C PRO A 273 9.74 -21.60 -35.45
N SER A 274 10.80 -20.78 -35.36
CA SER A 274 11.20 -19.89 -36.45
C SER A 274 11.24 -20.71 -37.74
N LEU A 275 10.57 -20.23 -38.79
CA LEU A 275 10.57 -20.88 -40.11
C LEU A 275 11.99 -21.06 -40.68
N ASN A 276 12.97 -20.35 -40.11
CA ASN A 276 14.38 -20.54 -40.39
C ASN A 276 15.17 -20.77 -39.08
N PRO A 277 15.71 -21.98 -38.83
CA PRO A 277 16.49 -22.28 -37.62
C PRO A 277 17.86 -21.56 -37.60
N PHE A 278 18.27 -20.95 -38.71
CA PHE A 278 19.51 -20.17 -38.82
C PHE A 278 19.29 -18.65 -38.74
N PHE A 279 18.05 -18.20 -38.53
CA PHE A 279 17.79 -16.78 -38.37
C PHE A 279 18.40 -16.29 -37.05
N LEU A 280 19.49 -15.54 -37.15
CA LEU A 280 20.08 -14.80 -36.04
C LEU A 280 19.62 -13.34 -36.14
N PRO A 281 18.73 -12.87 -35.24
CA PRO A 281 18.29 -11.48 -35.24
C PRO A 281 19.49 -10.53 -35.25
N MET A 282 19.47 -9.57 -36.17
CA MET A 282 20.48 -8.51 -36.30
C MET A 282 21.91 -8.97 -36.62
N GLN A 283 22.12 -10.19 -37.14
CA GLN A 283 23.48 -10.69 -37.47
C GLN A 283 24.30 -9.79 -38.42
N HIS A 284 23.61 -9.01 -39.26
CA HIS A 284 24.23 -8.09 -40.21
C HIS A 284 24.31 -6.64 -39.72
N ALA A 285 23.69 -6.32 -38.58
CA ALA A 285 23.77 -4.99 -38.00
C ALA A 285 25.13 -4.78 -37.31
N SER A 286 25.66 -3.56 -37.36
CA SER A 286 26.88 -3.23 -36.61
C SER A 286 26.65 -3.35 -35.10
N PRO A 287 27.69 -3.61 -34.28
CA PRO A 287 27.55 -3.71 -32.83
C PRO A 287 26.88 -2.49 -32.19
N THR A 288 27.15 -1.29 -32.70
CA THR A 288 26.52 -0.03 -32.24
C THR A 288 25.01 -0.02 -32.49
N VAL A 289 24.56 -0.50 -33.65
CA VAL A 289 23.12 -0.57 -33.98
C VAL A 289 22.45 -1.66 -33.13
N GLN A 290 23.09 -2.81 -32.96
CA GLN A 290 22.60 -3.87 -32.07
C GLN A 290 22.44 -3.36 -30.63
N ASP A 291 23.45 -2.67 -30.10
CA ASP A 291 23.43 -2.11 -28.76
C ASP A 291 22.36 -1.03 -28.60
N ALA A 292 22.18 -0.16 -29.60
CA ALA A 292 21.12 0.85 -29.57
C ALA A 292 19.72 0.21 -29.54
N ILE A 293 19.48 -0.83 -30.35
CA ILE A 293 18.21 -1.56 -30.39
C ILE A 293 17.98 -2.28 -29.06
N TRP A 294 18.96 -3.07 -28.57
CA TRP A 294 18.83 -3.78 -27.31
C TRP A 294 18.71 -2.84 -26.12
N SER A 295 19.42 -1.72 -26.12
CA SER A 295 19.28 -0.66 -25.12
C SER A 295 17.85 -0.13 -25.07
N CYS A 296 17.21 0.11 -26.23
CA CYS A 296 15.81 0.54 -26.27
C CYS A 296 14.85 -0.52 -25.70
N VAL A 297 15.02 -1.79 -26.10
CA VAL A 297 14.22 -2.93 -25.62
C VAL A 297 14.39 -3.12 -24.11
N LEU A 298 15.63 -3.11 -23.62
CA LEU A 298 15.95 -3.29 -22.20
C LEU A 298 15.48 -2.12 -21.37
N ARG A 299 15.61 -0.88 -21.86
CA ARG A 299 15.03 0.29 -21.21
C ARG A 299 13.52 0.12 -21.02
N HIS A 300 12.80 -0.34 -22.05
CA HIS A 300 11.36 -0.58 -21.92
C HIS A 300 11.05 -1.72 -20.94
N ALA A 301 11.81 -2.82 -20.99
CA ALA A 301 11.62 -3.97 -20.10
C ALA A 301 11.95 -3.68 -18.62
N MET A 302 12.99 -2.87 -18.37
CA MET A 302 13.50 -2.55 -17.04
C MET A 302 12.87 -1.30 -16.43
N ASN A 303 12.61 -0.27 -17.24
CA ASN A 303 12.18 1.07 -16.83
C ASN A 303 10.81 1.44 -17.44
N CYS A 304 9.86 0.51 -17.47
CA CYS A 304 8.47 0.81 -17.84
C CYS A 304 7.95 1.93 -16.90
N GLU A 305 7.86 3.17 -17.38
CA GLU A 305 7.53 4.37 -16.58
C GLU A 305 6.22 4.21 -15.80
N GLU A 306 5.29 3.41 -16.34
CA GLU A 306 4.05 3.00 -15.66
C GLU A 306 4.32 2.32 -14.32
N ARG A 307 5.40 1.56 -14.17
CA ARG A 307 5.85 0.98 -12.90
C ARG A 307 6.41 2.03 -11.95
N ALA A 308 7.22 2.97 -12.43
CA ALA A 308 7.82 4.00 -11.56
C ALA A 308 6.76 4.94 -10.94
N ALA A 309 5.65 5.18 -11.64
CA ALA A 309 4.53 5.99 -11.13
C ALA A 309 3.53 5.20 -10.27
N THR A 310 3.38 3.88 -10.48
CA THR A 310 2.40 3.03 -9.77
C THR A 310 2.97 2.23 -8.61
N PHE A 311 4.29 2.04 -8.53
CA PHE A 311 4.89 1.49 -7.32
C PHE A 311 4.78 2.53 -6.22
N ASP A 312 3.97 2.23 -5.20
CA ASP A 312 4.12 2.84 -3.88
C ASP A 312 5.62 2.86 -3.58
N LYS A 313 6.14 4.06 -3.35
CA LYS A 313 7.57 4.44 -3.36
C LYS A 313 8.49 3.63 -2.43
N TRP A 314 7.95 2.65 -1.73
CA TRP A 314 8.54 1.90 -0.63
C TRP A 314 8.76 0.41 -0.91
N PHE A 315 8.20 -0.15 -1.99
CA PHE A 315 8.39 -1.55 -2.31
C PHE A 315 9.57 -1.70 -3.28
N GLY A 316 10.64 -2.35 -2.82
CA GLY A 316 11.93 -2.45 -3.53
C GLY A 316 11.81 -2.96 -4.97
N LYS A 317 12.87 -2.71 -5.76
CA LYS A 317 12.96 -3.20 -7.15
C LYS A 317 12.55 -4.67 -7.24
N PRO A 318 11.73 -5.06 -8.22
CA PRO A 318 11.44 -6.47 -8.42
C PRO A 318 12.78 -7.18 -8.65
N ALA A 319 12.96 -8.26 -7.90
CA ALA A 319 14.07 -9.19 -7.95
C ALA A 319 14.48 -9.65 -9.37
N SER A 320 13.63 -9.40 -10.38
CA SER A 320 13.69 -9.84 -11.76
C SER A 320 14.61 -9.03 -12.68
N LEU A 321 15.04 -7.81 -12.32
CA LEU A 321 15.83 -6.99 -13.26
C LEU A 321 17.21 -7.57 -13.56
N ILE A 322 17.84 -8.22 -12.58
CA ILE A 322 19.15 -8.87 -12.76
C ILE A 322 19.05 -10.00 -13.79
N GLY A 323 17.90 -10.68 -13.88
CA GLY A 323 17.68 -11.78 -14.84
C GLY A 323 17.96 -11.36 -16.28
N TYR A 324 17.53 -10.15 -16.68
CA TYR A 324 17.84 -9.61 -18.01
C TYR A 324 19.35 -9.44 -18.23
N LEU A 325 20.09 -8.94 -17.24
CA LEU A 325 21.55 -8.76 -17.35
C LEU A 325 22.30 -10.09 -17.45
N LEU A 326 21.72 -11.17 -16.94
CA LEU A 326 22.32 -12.51 -16.95
C LEU A 326 22.00 -13.32 -18.21
N VAL A 327 21.18 -12.80 -19.14
CA VAL A 327 20.84 -13.51 -20.39
C VAL A 327 22.06 -13.74 -21.27
N CYS A 328 22.83 -12.68 -21.56
CA CYS A 328 24.04 -12.75 -22.37
C CYS A 328 24.91 -11.50 -22.19
N LYS A 329 26.15 -11.52 -22.73
CA LYS A 329 27.08 -10.38 -22.64
C LYS A 329 26.54 -9.09 -23.27
N THR A 330 25.76 -9.20 -24.35
CA THR A 330 25.13 -8.03 -25.00
C THR A 330 24.07 -7.41 -24.09
N PHE A 331 23.24 -8.24 -23.44
CA PHE A 331 22.24 -7.76 -22.50
C PHE A 331 22.86 -7.16 -21.26
N LEU A 332 23.96 -7.75 -20.76
CA LEU A 332 24.74 -7.14 -19.68
C LEU A 332 25.23 -5.76 -20.11
N ARG A 333 25.95 -5.65 -21.23
CA ARG A 333 26.51 -4.37 -21.71
C ARG A 333 25.45 -3.31 -21.98
N ALA A 334 24.38 -3.66 -22.72
CA ALA A 334 23.33 -2.73 -23.12
C ALA A 334 22.34 -2.42 -21.97
N GLY A 335 22.15 -3.34 -21.03
CA GLY A 335 21.21 -3.22 -19.93
C GLY A 335 21.79 -2.53 -18.69
N LEU A 336 23.11 -2.61 -18.47
CA LEU A 336 23.74 -2.09 -17.26
C LEU A 336 23.49 -0.59 -17.02
N PRO A 337 23.54 0.30 -18.03
CA PRO A 337 23.17 1.71 -17.86
C PRO A 337 21.72 1.88 -17.36
N HIS A 338 20.77 1.11 -17.89
CA HIS A 338 19.36 1.16 -17.49
C HIS A 338 19.13 0.59 -16.10
N PHE A 339 19.90 -0.45 -15.74
CA PHE A 339 19.87 -1.05 -14.41
C PHE A 339 20.30 -0.07 -13.33
N TYR A 340 21.35 0.72 -13.60
CA TYR A 340 21.86 1.75 -12.69
C TYR A 340 21.14 3.09 -12.78
N GLU A 341 20.38 3.36 -13.85
CA GLU A 341 19.65 4.63 -14.04
C GLU A 341 18.78 4.98 -12.82
N SER A 342 18.16 3.97 -12.21
CA SER A 342 17.41 4.12 -10.96
C SER A 342 17.93 3.15 -9.91
N VAL A 343 18.50 3.59 -8.80
CA VAL A 343 18.92 2.74 -7.68
C VAL A 343 17.84 2.80 -6.60
N ASN A 344 17.35 1.65 -6.12
CA ASN A 344 16.39 1.55 -5.02
C ASN A 344 16.93 0.58 -3.98
N LEU A 345 17.15 1.09 -2.77
CA LEU A 345 17.76 0.36 -1.67
C LEU A 345 16.70 0.07 -0.61
N SER A 346 16.59 -1.22 -0.31
CA SER A 346 15.81 -1.69 0.83
C SER A 346 16.60 -1.59 2.12
N TYR A 347 15.88 -1.50 3.23
CA TYR A 347 16.43 -1.61 4.59
C TYR A 347 17.52 -2.69 4.71
N GLY A 348 18.70 -2.30 5.16
CA GLY A 348 19.83 -3.20 5.44
C GLY A 348 20.73 -3.53 4.24
N SER A 349 20.62 -2.80 3.13
CA SER A 349 21.48 -2.93 1.93
C SER A 349 22.40 -1.73 1.69
N GLU A 350 22.49 -0.83 2.66
CA GLU A 350 23.14 0.47 2.55
C GLU A 350 24.66 0.31 2.33
N ASP A 351 25.33 -0.53 3.11
CA ASP A 351 26.78 -0.74 3.01
C ASP A 351 27.18 -1.35 1.67
N ALA A 352 26.47 -2.39 1.24
CA ALA A 352 26.68 -3.02 -0.07
C ALA A 352 26.45 -2.02 -1.21
N ALA A 353 25.48 -1.12 -1.08
CA ALA A 353 25.25 -0.08 -2.07
C ALA A 353 26.37 0.96 -2.10
N VAL A 354 26.89 1.35 -0.94
CA VAL A 354 28.05 2.25 -0.85
C VAL A 354 29.28 1.62 -1.47
N GLU A 355 29.58 0.36 -1.15
CA GLU A 355 30.68 -0.38 -1.76
C GLU A 355 30.52 -0.48 -3.28
N MET A 356 29.31 -0.77 -3.75
CA MET A 356 28.97 -0.80 -5.17
C MET A 356 29.19 0.57 -5.86
N LEU A 357 28.75 1.67 -5.25
CA LEU A 357 28.93 3.03 -5.78
C LEU A 357 30.41 3.42 -5.84
N ARG A 358 31.20 3.04 -4.82
CA ARG A 358 32.65 3.26 -4.79
C ARG A 358 33.36 2.44 -5.87
N ALA A 359 32.93 1.19 -6.08
CA ALA A 359 33.52 0.30 -7.07
C ALA A 359 33.16 0.66 -8.52
N ASN A 360 32.02 1.34 -8.75
CA ASN A 360 31.49 1.62 -10.08
C ASN A 360 31.05 3.10 -10.20
N PRO A 361 31.98 4.04 -10.38
CA PRO A 361 31.66 5.47 -10.38
C PRO A 361 30.80 5.90 -11.60
N PRO A 362 30.02 7.00 -11.48
CA PRO A 362 29.05 7.48 -12.48
C PRO A 362 29.52 7.72 -13.91
N PRO A 363 30.79 8.07 -14.21
CA PRO A 363 31.20 8.28 -15.59
C PRO A 363 30.91 7.06 -16.47
N GLN A 364 30.83 5.87 -15.86
CA GLN A 364 30.50 4.62 -16.53
C GLN A 364 29.00 4.29 -16.52
N TYR A 365 28.27 4.67 -15.46
CA TYR A 365 26.84 4.37 -15.29
C TYR A 365 26.09 5.56 -14.68
N PRO A 366 25.32 6.33 -15.48
CA PRO A 366 24.64 7.51 -14.98
C PRO A 366 23.48 7.11 -14.05
N ILE A 367 23.66 7.33 -12.74
CA ILE A 367 22.59 7.20 -11.76
C ILE A 367 21.77 8.47 -11.81
N ARG A 368 20.52 8.38 -12.29
CA ARG A 368 19.60 9.52 -12.40
C ARG A 368 18.64 9.55 -11.23
N ASN A 369 18.21 8.40 -10.73
CA ASN A 369 17.27 8.30 -9.62
C ASN A 369 17.89 7.47 -8.49
N PHE A 370 17.85 7.98 -7.27
CA PHE A 370 18.30 7.26 -6.09
C PHE A 370 17.20 7.26 -5.03
N TYR A 371 16.76 6.07 -4.63
CA TYR A 371 15.74 5.84 -3.62
C TYR A 371 16.34 5.00 -2.50
N SER A 372 16.25 5.46 -1.26
CA SER A 372 16.70 4.70 -0.11
C SER A 372 15.76 4.90 1.07
N ALA A 373 15.33 3.81 1.68
CA ALA A 373 14.63 3.80 2.96
C ALA A 373 15.52 3.07 3.96
N ALA A 374 16.35 3.83 4.66
CA ALA A 374 17.40 3.27 5.50
C ALA A 374 17.06 3.46 6.98
N SER A 375 16.94 2.36 7.72
CA SER A 375 16.60 2.38 9.14
C SER A 375 17.77 2.79 10.03
N SER A 376 18.99 2.52 9.57
CA SER A 376 20.23 2.74 10.31
C SER A 376 21.28 3.23 9.33
N ILE A 377 21.37 4.54 9.16
CA ILE A 377 22.37 5.12 8.29
C ILE A 377 23.68 5.27 9.06
N HIS A 378 24.77 4.70 8.54
CA HIS A 378 26.12 5.04 8.95
C HIS A 378 26.38 6.53 8.67
N PRO A 379 26.93 7.31 9.62
CA PRO A 379 27.26 8.71 9.39
C PRO A 379 28.05 8.90 8.09
N GLY A 380 27.62 9.84 7.24
CA GLY A 380 28.28 10.14 5.97
C GLY A 380 27.85 9.28 4.76
N TYR A 381 26.87 8.38 4.93
CA TYR A 381 26.26 7.66 3.80
C TYR A 381 25.65 8.62 2.77
N LEU A 382 24.88 9.62 3.21
CA LEU A 382 24.27 10.62 2.33
C LEU A 382 25.34 11.36 1.52
N ASN A 383 26.44 11.77 2.17
CA ASN A 383 27.58 12.39 1.48
C ASN A 383 28.20 11.45 0.46
N THR A 384 28.37 10.18 0.81
CA THR A 384 28.95 9.19 -0.10
C THR A 384 28.08 9.01 -1.34
N VAL A 385 26.77 8.87 -1.18
CA VAL A 385 25.82 8.79 -2.31
C VAL A 385 25.90 10.04 -3.18
N ILE A 386 25.83 11.24 -2.59
CA ILE A 386 25.87 12.51 -3.32
C ILE A 386 27.16 12.64 -4.13
N LEU A 387 28.32 12.49 -3.47
CA LEU A 387 29.62 12.61 -4.12
C LEU A 387 29.81 11.56 -5.22
N SER A 388 29.24 10.38 -5.03
CA SER A 388 29.31 9.27 -5.98
C SER A 388 28.25 9.35 -7.07
N THR A 389 27.39 10.36 -7.14
CA THR A 389 26.32 10.47 -8.16
C THR A 389 26.10 11.89 -8.70
N SER A 390 26.86 12.86 -8.21
CA SER A 390 26.54 14.29 -8.36
C SER A 390 26.41 14.80 -9.79
N ALA A 391 27.19 14.25 -10.72
CA ALA A 391 27.17 14.67 -12.11
C ALA A 391 25.90 14.25 -12.88
N THR A 392 25.18 13.22 -12.41
CA THR A 392 24.08 12.58 -13.16
C THR A 392 22.76 12.53 -12.41
N LEU A 393 22.78 12.72 -11.10
CA LEU A 393 21.61 12.60 -10.24
C LEU A 393 20.56 13.66 -10.57
N VAL A 394 19.36 13.20 -10.90
CA VAL A 394 18.17 14.01 -11.21
C VAL A 394 17.19 13.97 -10.04
N ASN A 395 17.02 12.81 -9.43
CA ASN A 395 16.06 12.60 -8.35
C ASN A 395 16.73 11.88 -7.17
N LEU A 396 16.71 12.51 -6.00
CA LEU A 396 17.21 11.94 -4.74
C LEU A 396 16.06 11.80 -3.75
N PHE A 397 15.76 10.58 -3.33
CA PHE A 397 14.79 10.26 -2.29
C PHE A 397 15.47 9.43 -1.21
N MET A 398 15.60 9.99 -0.02
CA MET A 398 16.24 9.29 1.10
C MET A 398 15.41 9.47 2.37
N ASP A 399 14.97 8.37 2.97
CA ASP A 399 14.42 8.32 4.33
C ASP A 399 15.49 7.79 5.29
N ILE A 400 15.92 8.67 6.18
CA ILE A 400 16.89 8.44 7.24
C ILE A 400 16.11 8.11 8.51
N GLY A 401 16.27 6.86 8.97
CA GLY A 401 15.49 6.25 10.04
C GLY A 401 15.35 7.04 11.34
N PHE A 402 14.29 6.72 12.09
CA PHE A 402 13.86 7.43 13.31
C PHE A 402 14.73 7.19 14.55
N GLU A 403 15.53 6.12 14.55
CA GLU A 403 16.18 5.61 15.76
C GLU A 403 17.61 6.13 15.96
N ILE A 404 18.10 7.02 15.09
CA ILE A 404 19.45 7.57 15.25
C ILE A 404 19.45 8.48 16.50
N PRO A 405 20.38 8.27 17.46
CA PRO A 405 20.58 9.16 18.61
C PRO A 405 20.83 10.61 18.15
N ASP A 406 20.78 11.58 19.07
CA ASP A 406 20.68 13.02 18.77
C ASP A 406 21.70 13.63 17.77
N ASN A 407 22.75 12.89 17.43
CA ASN A 407 23.66 13.18 16.33
C ASN A 407 23.10 12.63 15.01
N GLY A 408 22.15 13.35 14.39
CA GLY A 408 21.65 13.04 13.04
C GLY A 408 22.76 13.02 11.96
N ASP A 409 22.43 12.59 10.74
CA ASP A 409 23.41 12.55 9.65
C ASP A 409 23.75 13.97 9.17
N THR A 410 25.02 14.25 8.94
CA THR A 410 25.52 15.55 8.48
C THR A 410 25.81 15.49 6.99
N VAL A 411 25.16 16.33 6.19
CA VAL A 411 25.50 16.52 4.77
C VAL A 411 26.48 17.68 4.62
N SER A 412 27.53 17.48 3.83
CA SER A 412 28.48 18.53 3.48
C SER A 412 27.82 19.50 2.49
N LEU A 413 28.01 20.79 2.72
CA LEU A 413 27.52 21.84 1.82
C LEU A 413 28.12 21.69 0.41
N ASP A 414 29.41 21.37 0.32
CA ASP A 414 30.10 21.14 -0.96
C ASP A 414 29.49 19.99 -1.75
N ALA A 415 29.07 18.92 -1.06
CA ALA A 415 28.44 17.78 -1.70
C ALA A 415 27.11 18.20 -2.35
N LEU A 416 26.25 18.93 -1.62
CA LEU A 416 24.98 19.44 -2.16
C LEU A 416 25.19 20.34 -3.37
N MET A 417 26.19 21.23 -3.34
CA MET A 417 26.45 22.16 -4.43
C MET A 417 26.86 21.49 -5.75
N GLN A 418 27.35 20.24 -5.72
CA GLN A 418 27.74 19.50 -6.91
C GLN A 418 26.55 18.91 -7.69
N LEU A 419 25.34 18.88 -7.12
CA LEU A 419 24.15 18.25 -7.71
C LEU A 419 23.48 19.13 -8.80
N SER A 420 24.24 19.54 -9.81
CA SER A 420 23.81 20.52 -10.84
C SER A 420 22.60 20.10 -11.68
N ARG A 421 22.32 18.79 -11.79
CA ARG A 421 21.21 18.21 -12.55
C ARG A 421 19.98 17.85 -11.71
N LEU A 422 20.05 18.07 -10.41
CA LEU A 422 18.99 17.66 -9.49
C LEU A 422 17.71 18.46 -9.74
N GLU A 423 16.63 17.75 -10.01
CA GLU A 423 15.28 18.28 -10.19
C GLU A 423 14.40 18.02 -8.96
N THR A 424 14.60 16.87 -8.29
CA THR A 424 13.86 16.50 -7.09
C THR A 424 14.80 16.12 -5.95
N LEU A 425 14.63 16.80 -4.82
CA LEU A 425 15.29 16.45 -3.56
C LEU A 425 14.23 16.10 -2.52
N HIS A 426 14.26 14.88 -2.03
CA HIS A 426 13.48 14.41 -0.90
C HIS A 426 14.40 13.83 0.17
N LEU A 427 14.44 14.47 1.33
CA LEU A 427 15.17 14.01 2.51
C LEU A 427 14.19 13.93 3.67
N ALA A 428 13.96 12.72 4.17
CA ALA A 428 13.19 12.48 5.37
C ALA A 428 14.12 12.06 6.51
N GLY A 429 13.91 12.59 7.71
CA GLY A 429 14.75 12.32 8.88
C GLY A 429 15.62 13.50 9.32
N ARG A 430 16.39 13.28 10.39
CA ARG A 430 17.22 14.32 11.03
C ARG A 430 18.52 14.51 10.24
N VAL A 431 18.45 15.29 9.17
CA VAL A 431 19.63 15.70 8.38
C VAL A 431 20.04 17.12 8.75
N SER A 432 21.31 17.32 9.07
CA SER A 432 21.91 18.62 9.35
C SER A 432 23.02 18.95 8.36
N VAL A 433 23.38 20.22 8.26
CA VAL A 433 24.54 20.69 7.48
C VAL A 433 25.65 21.08 8.46
N SER A 434 26.90 20.76 8.14
CA SER A 434 28.06 20.99 9.00
C SER A 434 28.54 22.45 9.09
N VAL A 435 27.82 23.39 8.47
CA VAL A 435 28.22 24.81 8.37
C VAL A 435 27.48 25.63 9.41
N ALA A 436 28.21 26.47 10.14
CA ALA A 436 27.62 27.39 11.10
C ALA A 436 26.74 28.42 10.36
N PRO A 437 25.56 28.81 10.89
CA PRO A 437 24.68 29.77 10.23
C PRO A 437 25.38 31.08 9.84
N GLU A 438 26.34 31.55 10.65
CA GLU A 438 27.08 32.79 10.41
C GLU A 438 28.04 32.72 9.21
N SER A 439 28.46 31.49 8.83
CA SER A 439 29.36 31.26 7.70
C SER A 439 28.61 30.99 6.39
N MET A 440 27.30 30.72 6.43
CA MET A 440 26.53 30.32 5.24
C MET A 440 26.59 31.35 4.12
N GLU A 441 26.52 32.65 4.42
CA GLU A 441 26.53 33.70 3.40
C GLU A 441 27.85 33.74 2.59
N LYS A 442 28.97 33.32 3.19
CA LYS A 442 30.29 33.31 2.54
C LYS A 442 30.58 32.01 1.80
N GLU A 443 30.08 30.88 2.32
CA GLU A 443 30.40 29.54 1.81
C GLU A 443 29.41 29.04 0.76
N VAL A 444 28.18 29.55 0.76
CA VAL A 444 27.13 29.11 -0.17
C VAL A 444 27.38 29.70 -1.57
N ASN A 445 27.55 28.83 -2.56
CA ASN A 445 27.40 29.23 -3.96
C ASN A 445 25.90 29.44 -4.27
N PRO A 446 25.43 30.67 -4.50
CA PRO A 446 24.02 30.92 -4.71
C PRO A 446 23.49 30.29 -6.00
N THR A 447 24.32 29.94 -6.98
CA THR A 447 23.84 29.33 -8.24
C THR A 447 23.81 27.80 -8.20
N ALA A 448 23.99 27.19 -7.03
CA ALA A 448 23.85 25.75 -6.87
C ALA A 448 22.42 25.29 -7.16
N LEU A 449 22.27 24.05 -7.64
CA LEU A 449 20.98 23.39 -7.89
C LEU A 449 20.03 24.16 -8.83
N PRO A 450 20.49 24.64 -10.01
CA PRO A 450 19.68 25.52 -10.87
C PRO A 450 18.40 24.85 -11.40
N ASN A 451 18.40 23.51 -11.48
CA ASN A 451 17.29 22.70 -12.00
C ASN A 451 16.33 22.21 -10.91
N LEU A 452 16.60 22.49 -9.63
CA LEU A 452 15.78 21.96 -8.53
C LEU A 452 14.37 22.53 -8.60
N ARG A 453 13.40 21.66 -8.81
CA ARG A 453 11.98 21.97 -8.99
C ARG A 453 11.16 21.60 -7.77
N LEU A 454 11.46 20.46 -7.15
CA LEU A 454 10.77 19.95 -5.96
C LEU A 454 11.75 19.78 -4.80
N LEU A 455 11.46 20.46 -3.69
CA LEU A 455 12.18 20.33 -2.43
C LEU A 455 11.24 19.75 -1.36
N ASN A 456 11.49 18.52 -0.92
CA ASN A 456 10.75 17.86 0.15
C ASN A 456 11.67 17.50 1.32
N LEU A 457 11.51 18.20 2.43
CA LEU A 457 12.31 18.06 3.64
C LEU A 457 11.41 17.62 4.78
N GLU A 458 11.38 16.33 5.07
CA GLU A 458 10.55 15.76 6.14
C GLU A 458 11.37 15.54 7.40
N ARG A 459 10.87 15.99 8.55
CA ARG A 459 11.58 15.89 9.84
C ARG A 459 13.00 16.50 9.83
N SER A 460 13.24 17.48 8.95
CA SER A 460 14.57 18.07 8.72
C SER A 460 14.99 19.03 9.83
N THR A 461 16.29 19.30 9.94
CA THR A 461 16.83 20.27 10.91
C THR A 461 16.78 21.70 10.36
N LYS A 462 16.88 22.69 11.26
CA LYS A 462 16.87 24.11 10.88
C LYS A 462 18.03 24.48 9.96
N SER A 463 19.24 23.97 10.26
CA SER A 463 20.43 24.27 9.47
C SER A 463 20.31 23.81 8.02
N LEU A 464 19.69 22.64 7.79
CA LEU A 464 19.46 22.17 6.43
C LEU A 464 18.48 23.08 5.67
N VAL A 465 17.37 23.47 6.29
CA VAL A 465 16.37 24.34 5.66
C VAL A 465 16.97 25.73 5.37
N SER A 466 17.78 26.27 6.29
CA SER A 466 18.46 27.56 6.12
C SER A 466 19.32 27.60 4.85
N VAL A 467 20.07 26.54 4.53
CA VAL A 467 20.90 26.49 3.32
C VAL A 467 20.09 26.78 2.05
N PHE A 468 18.88 26.22 1.94
CA PHE A 468 18.05 26.42 0.76
C PHE A 468 17.51 27.84 0.64
N ALA A 469 17.46 28.62 1.72
CA ALA A 469 17.10 30.04 1.66
C ALA A 469 18.20 30.90 1.02
N TYR A 470 19.47 30.46 1.06
CA TYR A 470 20.62 31.16 0.47
C TYR A 470 20.87 30.76 -1.00
N PHE A 471 20.37 29.60 -1.45
CA PHE A 471 20.46 29.23 -2.86
C PHE A 471 19.49 30.06 -3.71
N LYS A 472 19.91 30.45 -4.91
CA LYS A 472 19.03 30.98 -5.97
C LYS A 472 18.52 29.79 -6.77
N LEU A 473 17.32 29.32 -6.45
CA LEU A 473 16.71 28.13 -7.07
C LEU A 473 15.67 28.51 -8.15
N PRO A 474 16.04 29.00 -9.35
CA PRO A 474 15.10 29.60 -10.31
C PRO A 474 13.98 28.65 -10.76
N SER A 475 14.26 27.34 -10.75
CA SER A 475 13.33 26.29 -11.19
C SER A 475 12.38 25.80 -10.09
N LEU A 476 12.55 26.24 -8.84
CA LEU A 476 11.77 25.74 -7.70
C LEU A 476 10.29 26.10 -7.86
N ARG A 477 9.42 25.10 -7.75
CA ARG A 477 7.95 25.24 -7.85
C ARG A 477 7.22 24.61 -6.67
N ASP A 478 7.78 23.56 -6.10
CA ASP A 478 7.12 22.75 -5.09
C ASP A 478 8.00 22.67 -3.83
N ILE A 479 7.48 23.10 -2.69
CA ILE A 479 8.13 22.97 -1.38
C ILE A 479 7.26 22.14 -0.46
N ASN A 480 7.84 21.15 0.21
CA ASN A 480 7.27 20.46 1.35
C ASN A 480 8.28 20.47 2.49
N VAL A 481 7.97 21.11 3.60
CA VAL A 481 8.85 21.11 4.78
C VAL A 481 8.07 20.75 6.03
N THR A 482 8.54 19.73 6.74
CA THR A 482 8.05 19.36 8.06
C THR A 482 9.21 19.22 9.03
N PHE A 483 9.01 19.64 10.27
CA PHE A 483 9.99 19.51 11.35
C PHE A 483 9.60 18.38 12.31
N ASP A 484 10.60 17.82 13.00
CA ASP A 484 10.39 16.83 14.05
C ASP A 484 9.57 17.45 15.21
N ARG A 485 8.61 16.68 15.74
CA ARG A 485 7.61 17.14 16.72
C ARG A 485 7.98 16.87 18.17
N LYS A 486 9.19 16.41 18.45
CA LYS A 486 9.55 16.06 19.84
C LYS A 486 9.38 17.30 20.74
N PRO A 487 8.49 17.25 21.75
CA PRO A 487 8.26 18.38 22.65
C PRO A 487 9.55 18.69 23.40
N GLY A 488 9.98 19.97 23.38
CA GLY A 488 11.20 20.44 24.05
C GLY A 488 12.27 21.04 23.13
N TYR A 489 12.18 20.84 21.81
CA TYR A 489 13.04 21.55 20.85
C TYR A 489 12.39 22.89 20.49
N GLY A 490 13.06 24.01 20.82
CA GLY A 490 12.50 25.37 20.76
C GLY A 490 11.76 25.71 19.46
N GLN A 491 10.52 26.17 19.59
CA GLN A 491 9.58 26.46 18.49
C GLN A 491 9.94 27.73 17.69
N THR A 492 10.44 28.78 18.34
CA THR A 492 10.56 30.12 17.71
C THR A 492 11.49 30.14 16.50
N THR A 493 12.64 29.47 16.57
CA THR A 493 13.63 29.58 15.47
C THR A 493 13.29 28.75 14.23
N THR A 494 12.23 27.91 14.22
CA THR A 494 11.82 27.23 12.96
C THR A 494 11.05 28.16 12.03
N GLU A 495 10.30 29.10 12.58
CA GLU A 495 9.38 29.95 11.82
C GLU A 495 10.15 30.98 11.00
N GLU A 496 11.14 31.64 11.62
CA GLU A 496 12.04 32.60 10.95
C GLU A 496 12.77 31.98 9.75
N VAL A 497 13.23 30.74 9.88
CA VAL A 497 13.94 30.04 8.80
C VAL A 497 13.00 29.76 7.62
N ILE A 498 11.77 29.30 7.88
CA ILE A 498 10.78 29.08 6.82
C ILE A 498 10.34 30.40 6.20
N GLN A 499 10.11 31.43 7.00
CA GLN A 499 9.77 32.75 6.51
C GLN A 499 10.88 33.29 5.59
N THR A 500 12.15 33.10 5.95
CA THR A 500 13.30 33.47 5.11
C THR A 500 13.33 32.68 3.80
N LEU A 501 13.10 31.37 3.86
CA LEU A 501 13.01 30.51 2.67
C LEU A 501 11.87 30.95 1.74
N LEU A 502 10.69 31.25 2.29
CA LEU A 502 9.53 31.69 1.51
C LEU A 502 9.70 33.13 1.02
N ALA A 503 10.37 34.03 1.76
CA ALA A 503 10.71 35.35 1.26
C ALA A 503 11.66 35.26 0.06
N ALA A 504 12.61 34.32 0.06
CA ALA A 504 13.53 34.13 -1.04
C ALA A 504 12.86 33.48 -2.28
N HIS A 505 11.85 32.63 -2.10
CA HIS A 505 11.37 31.75 -3.17
C HIS A 505 9.87 31.72 -3.41
N GLY A 506 9.05 32.31 -2.54
CA GLY A 506 7.60 32.15 -2.53
C GLY A 506 6.91 32.61 -3.81
N GLU A 507 7.41 33.67 -4.45
CA GLU A 507 6.82 34.23 -5.67
C GLU A 507 6.70 33.21 -6.82
N LYS A 508 7.62 32.26 -6.95
CA LYS A 508 7.62 31.25 -8.02
C LYS A 508 6.96 29.92 -7.62
N LEU A 509 6.56 29.77 -6.35
CA LEU A 509 5.97 28.52 -5.86
C LEU A 509 4.56 28.35 -6.41
N ARG A 510 4.26 27.11 -6.78
CA ARG A 510 2.92 26.65 -7.16
C ARG A 510 2.34 25.73 -6.10
N GLN A 511 3.18 24.96 -5.42
CA GLN A 511 2.75 24.05 -4.36
C GLN A 511 3.56 24.28 -3.10
N LEU A 512 2.86 24.37 -1.97
CA LEU A 512 3.48 24.52 -0.66
C LEU A 512 2.84 23.53 0.31
N THR A 513 3.67 22.76 1.02
CA THR A 513 3.25 21.90 2.13
C THR A 513 4.00 22.28 3.39
N LEU A 514 3.30 22.69 4.44
CA LEU A 514 3.88 23.08 5.73
C LEU A 514 3.06 22.54 6.89
N SER A 515 3.68 22.46 8.08
CA SER A 515 2.94 22.11 9.28
C SER A 515 2.12 23.28 9.82
N ALA A 516 0.93 22.99 10.35
CA ALA A 516 0.04 24.00 10.91
C ALA A 516 0.70 24.81 12.06
N THR A 517 1.64 24.21 12.78
CA THR A 517 2.43 24.92 13.81
C THR A 517 3.29 26.04 13.24
N VAL A 518 3.97 25.80 12.11
CA VAL A 518 4.84 26.80 11.48
C VAL A 518 4.01 27.94 10.91
N LEU A 519 2.85 27.61 10.35
CA LEU A 519 1.91 28.55 9.76
C LEU A 519 1.17 29.43 10.78
N ALA A 520 1.21 29.09 12.08
CA ALA A 520 0.50 29.85 13.09
C ALA A 520 1.10 31.24 13.34
N SER A 521 2.37 31.44 12.99
CA SER A 521 3.13 32.64 13.36
C SER A 521 3.31 33.67 12.24
N PHE A 522 2.98 33.31 10.99
CA PHE A 522 3.04 34.22 9.86
C PHE A 522 2.12 33.76 8.72
N SER A 523 1.71 34.69 7.84
CA SER A 523 0.95 34.37 6.64
C SER A 523 1.87 33.90 5.52
N ALA A 524 1.87 32.59 5.23
CA ALA A 524 2.62 32.05 4.10
C ALA A 524 2.03 32.50 2.74
N LEU A 525 0.73 32.82 2.71
CA LEU A 525 0.03 33.27 1.52
C LEU A 525 0.54 34.64 1.03
N ASP A 526 0.88 35.54 1.96
CA ASP A 526 1.49 36.85 1.62
C ASP A 526 2.84 36.72 0.90
N LEU A 527 3.58 35.64 1.18
CA LEU A 527 4.89 35.39 0.57
C LEU A 527 4.81 34.59 -0.74
N CYS A 528 3.68 33.94 -1.00
CA CYS A 528 3.52 32.99 -2.10
C CYS A 528 2.28 33.31 -2.97
N PRO A 529 2.27 34.45 -3.68
CA PRO A 529 1.08 34.94 -4.40
C PRO A 529 0.66 34.07 -5.60
N ASN A 530 1.51 33.16 -6.08
CA ASN A 530 1.28 32.31 -7.25
C ASN A 530 0.96 30.84 -6.90
N LEU A 531 0.66 30.54 -5.63
CA LEU A 531 0.29 29.18 -5.21
C LEU A 531 -0.99 28.73 -5.90
N THR A 532 -1.01 27.50 -6.39
CA THR A 532 -2.20 26.82 -6.91
C THR A 532 -2.71 25.74 -5.97
N CYS A 533 -1.81 25.14 -5.17
CA CYS A 533 -2.13 24.15 -4.15
C CYS A 533 -1.42 24.45 -2.84
N PHE A 534 -2.19 24.58 -1.75
CA PHE A 534 -1.64 24.79 -0.41
C PHE A 534 -2.01 23.62 0.51
N SER A 535 -1.01 22.88 0.96
CA SER A 535 -1.15 21.69 1.78
C SER A 535 -0.72 21.96 3.21
N ILE A 536 -1.54 21.55 4.17
CA ILE A 536 -1.34 21.78 5.58
C ILE A 536 -1.23 20.43 6.28
N VAL A 537 -0.11 20.20 6.95
CA VAL A 537 0.11 19.04 7.81
C VAL A 537 -0.35 19.40 9.22
N PRO A 538 -1.46 18.83 9.74
CA PRO A 538 -2.02 19.21 11.03
C PRO A 538 -1.02 18.99 12.17
N ALA A 539 -0.91 19.93 13.10
CA ALA A 539 0.04 19.86 14.23
C ALA A 539 -0.39 18.86 15.31
N GLY A 540 0.58 18.21 15.98
CA GLY A 540 0.33 17.39 17.17
C GLY A 540 -0.73 16.29 16.98
N ASP A 541 -1.87 16.42 17.68
CA ASP A 541 -3.05 15.58 17.48
C ASP A 541 -3.61 15.90 16.08
N ASN A 542 -3.26 15.06 15.09
CA ASN A 542 -3.48 15.22 13.64
C ASN A 542 -4.94 15.45 13.20
N THR A 543 -5.85 15.67 14.15
CA THR A 543 -7.29 15.63 14.01
C THR A 543 -7.94 17.00 14.20
N LEU A 544 -7.25 17.97 14.82
CA LEU A 544 -7.77 19.33 15.01
C LEU A 544 -7.66 20.15 13.73
N ALA A 545 -8.58 21.11 13.57
CA ALA A 545 -8.54 22.05 12.46
C ALA A 545 -7.35 23.02 12.62
N PRO A 546 -6.73 23.46 11.52
CA PRO A 546 -5.75 24.55 11.56
C PRO A 546 -6.39 25.86 12.06
N SER A 547 -5.57 26.74 12.64
CA SER A 547 -6.00 28.09 13.04
C SER A 547 -6.45 28.90 11.83
N HIS A 548 -7.45 29.78 12.00
CA HIS A 548 -7.89 30.72 10.96
C HIS A 548 -6.76 31.60 10.44
N SER A 549 -5.84 32.01 11.31
CA SER A 549 -4.68 32.84 10.97
C SER A 549 -3.80 32.22 9.88
N VAL A 550 -3.87 30.90 9.67
CA VAL A 550 -3.15 30.20 8.58
C VAL A 550 -3.67 30.61 7.19
N PHE A 551 -4.93 31.03 7.10
CA PHE A 551 -5.60 31.40 5.84
C PHE A 551 -5.78 32.91 5.69
N GLU A 552 -5.38 33.69 6.69
CA GLU A 552 -5.37 35.15 6.59
C GLU A 552 -4.19 35.59 5.72
N ALA A 553 -4.44 36.53 4.81
CA ALA A 553 -3.39 37.20 4.04
C ALA A 553 -3.77 38.67 3.86
N LYS A 554 -2.76 39.53 3.76
CA LYS A 554 -2.93 40.96 3.48
C LYS A 554 -3.29 41.21 2.02
N SER A 555 -2.88 40.31 1.14
CA SER A 555 -3.14 40.40 -0.31
C SER A 555 -3.91 39.19 -0.81
N ALA A 556 -4.76 39.39 -1.82
CA ALA A 556 -5.45 38.29 -2.48
C ALA A 556 -4.47 37.37 -3.23
N VAL A 557 -4.73 36.06 -3.18
CA VAL A 557 -4.00 34.97 -3.83
C VAL A 557 -4.92 34.29 -4.85
N PRO A 558 -5.19 34.94 -6.01
CA PRO A 558 -6.16 34.46 -6.97
C PRO A 558 -5.72 33.18 -7.70
N SER A 559 -4.45 32.80 -7.66
CA SER A 559 -4.00 31.54 -8.27
C SER A 559 -4.40 30.30 -7.46
N LEU A 560 -4.76 30.47 -6.18
CA LEU A 560 -4.99 29.33 -5.29
C LEU A 560 -6.31 28.66 -5.62
N VAL A 561 -6.23 27.39 -6.02
CA VAL A 561 -7.36 26.58 -6.45
C VAL A 561 -7.73 25.56 -5.37
N GLN A 562 -6.72 24.98 -4.72
CA GLN A 562 -6.88 23.80 -3.88
C GLN A 562 -6.17 23.97 -2.54
N ILE A 563 -6.87 23.62 -1.47
CA ILE A 563 -6.28 23.45 -0.13
C ILE A 563 -6.32 21.97 0.24
N LYS A 564 -5.19 21.41 0.65
CA LYS A 564 -5.08 20.01 1.09
C LYS A 564 -4.82 19.97 2.59
N ILE A 565 -5.55 19.10 3.28
CA ILE A 565 -5.31 18.78 4.68
C ILE A 565 -4.68 17.39 4.71
N ALA A 566 -3.37 17.34 4.93
CA ALA A 566 -2.56 16.11 4.98
C ALA A 566 -2.74 15.37 6.31
N CYS A 567 -3.99 15.08 6.64
CA CYS A 567 -4.37 14.25 7.77
C CYS A 567 -4.29 12.77 7.36
N THR A 568 -3.53 11.96 8.08
CA THR A 568 -3.39 10.52 7.79
C THR A 568 -4.49 9.68 8.43
N SER A 569 -5.19 10.19 9.43
CA SER A 569 -6.27 9.45 10.10
C SER A 569 -7.26 10.36 10.81
N TRP A 570 -8.54 10.05 10.66
CA TRP A 570 -9.61 10.68 11.45
C TRP A 570 -9.71 10.01 12.83
N PRO A 571 -9.99 10.74 13.93
CA PRO A 571 -10.06 10.16 15.26
C PRO A 571 -11.20 9.14 15.35
N TYR A 572 -10.84 7.87 15.62
CA TYR A 572 -11.82 6.81 15.86
C TYR A 572 -12.43 6.85 17.28
N ASN A 573 -11.77 7.51 18.23
CA ASN A 573 -12.26 7.62 19.60
C ASN A 573 -13.37 8.67 19.66
N ARG A 574 -14.55 8.30 20.19
CA ARG A 574 -15.71 9.21 20.33
C ARG A 574 -15.36 10.55 20.99
N THR A 575 -14.54 10.57 22.04
CA THR A 575 -14.21 11.83 22.74
C THR A 575 -13.26 12.70 21.92
N LYS A 576 -12.19 12.13 21.37
CA LYS A 576 -11.29 12.84 20.44
C LYS A 576 -12.02 13.30 19.18
N SER A 577 -12.94 12.49 18.70
CA SER A 577 -13.80 12.80 17.57
C SER A 577 -14.73 13.97 17.88
N ALA A 578 -15.33 14.05 19.07
CA ALA A 578 -16.15 15.20 19.43
C ALA A 578 -15.34 16.51 19.44
N ARG A 579 -14.13 16.50 20.02
CA ARG A 579 -13.24 17.68 20.02
C ARG A 579 -12.80 18.06 18.60
N ALA A 580 -12.40 17.09 17.79
CA ALA A 580 -12.02 17.32 16.39
C ALA A 580 -13.20 17.85 15.58
N ILE A 581 -14.38 17.23 15.70
CA ILE A 581 -15.61 17.67 15.02
C ILE A 581 -15.94 19.12 15.42
N SER A 582 -15.93 19.44 16.71
CA SER A 582 -16.17 20.82 17.18
C SER A 582 -15.16 21.80 16.57
N SER A 583 -13.86 21.46 16.63
CA SER A 583 -12.81 22.30 16.05
C SER A 583 -12.97 22.54 14.55
N TRP A 584 -13.42 21.53 13.80
CA TRP A 584 -13.67 21.66 12.36
C TRP A 584 -15.00 22.34 12.04
N ASP A 585 -16.04 22.15 12.87
CA ASP A 585 -17.29 22.90 12.78
C ASP A 585 -17.01 24.40 12.96
N ASP A 586 -16.32 24.77 14.04
CA ASP A 586 -15.93 26.16 14.31
C ASP A 586 -15.10 26.75 13.16
N PHE A 587 -14.15 25.97 12.63
CA PHE A 587 -13.34 26.37 11.49
C PHE A 587 -14.17 26.60 10.23
N LEU A 588 -15.00 25.64 9.84
CA LEU A 588 -15.78 25.71 8.59
C LEU A 588 -16.90 26.75 8.66
N ASP A 589 -17.41 27.06 9.85
CA ASP A 589 -18.40 28.13 10.05
C ASP A 589 -17.79 29.52 9.84
N ALA A 590 -16.52 29.71 10.19
CA ALA A 590 -15.79 30.97 10.02
C ALA A 590 -14.91 31.02 8.76
N PHE A 591 -14.84 29.94 7.98
CA PHE A 591 -14.03 29.87 6.77
C PHE A 591 -14.75 30.51 5.57
N ASP A 592 -14.28 31.69 5.14
CA ASP A 592 -14.71 32.34 3.90
C ASP A 592 -13.49 32.69 3.04
N PRO A 593 -13.21 31.92 1.97
CA PRO A 593 -12.03 32.18 1.15
C PRO A 593 -12.26 33.27 0.10
N ARG A 594 -13.46 33.83 -0.07
CA ARG A 594 -13.79 34.65 -1.25
C ARG A 594 -12.99 35.96 -1.35
N GLU A 595 -12.62 36.54 -0.22
CA GLU A 595 -11.83 37.79 -0.20
C GLU A 595 -10.35 37.54 -0.50
N VAL A 596 -9.77 36.50 0.12
CA VAL A 596 -8.32 36.23 0.05
C VAL A 596 -7.97 35.28 -1.08
N MET A 597 -8.82 34.32 -1.40
CA MET A 597 -8.56 33.20 -2.32
C MET A 597 -9.76 33.00 -3.25
N PRO A 598 -10.10 33.98 -4.11
CA PRO A 598 -11.36 34.02 -4.85
C PRO A 598 -11.59 32.85 -5.83
N ASN A 599 -10.53 32.16 -6.27
CA ASN A 599 -10.62 31.02 -7.19
C ASN A 599 -10.51 29.65 -6.50
N MET A 600 -10.43 29.64 -5.16
CA MET A 600 -10.36 28.41 -4.40
C MET A 600 -11.72 27.70 -4.45
N HIS A 601 -11.71 26.47 -4.95
CA HIS A 601 -12.93 25.67 -5.09
C HIS A 601 -12.74 24.21 -4.64
N GLU A 602 -11.55 23.80 -4.18
CA GLU A 602 -11.34 22.46 -3.66
C GLU A 602 -10.72 22.46 -2.26
N LEU A 603 -11.35 21.74 -1.35
CA LEU A 603 -10.79 21.38 -0.05
C LEU A 603 -10.62 19.85 0.01
N VAL A 604 -9.38 19.37 0.07
CA VAL A 604 -9.05 17.94 -0.01
C VAL A 604 -8.64 17.41 1.36
N PHE A 605 -9.16 16.25 1.78
CA PHE A 605 -8.67 15.53 2.95
C PHE A 605 -8.22 14.11 2.58
N GLN A 606 -7.06 13.72 3.12
CA GLN A 606 -6.47 12.41 2.86
C GLN A 606 -6.98 11.30 3.80
N CYS A 607 -7.78 11.61 4.82
CA CYS A 607 -8.12 10.67 5.90
C CYS A 607 -9.50 10.01 5.79
N PHE A 608 -10.26 10.23 4.72
CA PHE A 608 -11.62 9.72 4.62
C PHE A 608 -11.98 9.22 3.22
N ARG A 609 -13.10 8.49 3.15
CA ARG A 609 -13.76 8.05 1.91
C ARG A 609 -15.24 8.33 2.01
N TRP A 610 -15.87 8.60 0.88
CA TRP A 610 -17.31 8.84 0.86
C TRP A 610 -18.11 7.61 1.32
N PRO A 611 -19.09 7.79 2.23
CA PRO A 611 -20.02 6.72 2.57
C PRO A 611 -20.87 6.34 1.36
N THR A 612 -21.08 5.04 1.18
CA THR A 612 -21.83 4.50 0.03
C THR A 612 -23.27 4.12 0.36
N THR A 613 -23.59 3.93 1.65
CA THR A 613 -24.92 3.55 2.14
C THR A 613 -25.69 4.76 2.66
N GLU A 614 -27.01 4.77 2.50
CA GLU A 614 -27.89 5.86 2.93
C GLU A 614 -27.79 6.12 4.44
N ARG A 615 -27.68 5.04 5.23
CA ARG A 615 -27.49 5.13 6.69
C ARG A 615 -26.17 5.79 7.07
N ASP A 616 -25.08 5.46 6.37
CA ASP A 616 -23.76 6.03 6.65
C ASP A 616 -23.67 7.47 6.17
N ILE A 617 -24.31 7.78 5.02
CA ILE A 617 -24.47 9.13 4.50
C ILE A 617 -25.16 10.02 5.55
N ALA A 618 -26.30 9.59 6.08
CA ALA A 618 -27.07 10.35 7.08
C ALA A 618 -26.31 10.61 8.39
N LYS A 619 -25.26 9.84 8.68
CA LYS A 619 -24.46 9.95 9.90
C LYS A 619 -23.08 10.58 9.68
N SER A 620 -22.70 10.80 8.42
CA SER A 620 -21.35 11.20 8.08
C SER A 620 -21.18 12.70 8.27
N GLN A 621 -20.29 13.07 9.18
CA GLN A 621 -19.90 14.47 9.36
C GLN A 621 -19.27 15.06 8.08
N TRP A 622 -18.55 14.25 7.31
CA TRP A 622 -17.98 14.66 6.02
C TRP A 622 -19.05 15.06 5.00
N VAL A 623 -20.20 14.38 5.00
CA VAL A 623 -21.31 14.75 4.11
C VAL A 623 -21.90 16.09 4.53
N ARG A 624 -22.08 16.32 5.83
CA ARG A 624 -22.55 17.61 6.38
C ARG A 624 -21.61 18.75 5.99
N TRP A 625 -20.31 18.57 6.17
CA TRP A 625 -19.30 19.56 5.77
C TRP A 625 -19.25 19.78 4.26
N ALA A 626 -19.38 18.74 3.45
CA ALA A 626 -19.46 18.88 2.00
C ALA A 626 -20.67 19.73 1.59
N GLU A 627 -21.84 19.49 2.18
CA GLU A 627 -23.05 20.26 1.90
C GLU A 627 -22.95 21.71 2.38
N GLN A 628 -22.23 21.97 3.46
CA GLN A 628 -21.92 23.33 3.92
C GLN A 628 -20.99 24.05 2.95
N LEU A 629 -19.87 23.41 2.57
CA LEU A 629 -18.88 23.96 1.64
C LEU A 629 -19.45 24.19 0.23
N THR A 630 -20.38 23.34 -0.22
CA THR A 630 -21.07 23.50 -1.50
C THR A 630 -21.80 24.84 -1.59
N LYS A 631 -22.31 25.40 -0.47
CA LYS A 631 -22.97 26.72 -0.44
C LYS A 631 -21.99 27.88 -0.68
N LEU A 632 -20.70 27.63 -0.45
CA LEU A 632 -19.59 28.55 -0.73
C LEU A 632 -18.93 28.25 -2.08
N GLU A 633 -19.51 27.36 -2.89
CA GLU A 633 -18.94 26.89 -4.17
C GLU A 633 -17.61 26.14 -4.02
N ILE A 634 -17.41 25.49 -2.86
CA ILE A 634 -16.21 24.70 -2.56
C ILE A 634 -16.58 23.21 -2.53
N ASP A 635 -15.89 22.42 -3.35
CA ASP A 635 -15.98 20.97 -3.37
C ASP A 635 -15.10 20.38 -2.26
N LEU A 636 -15.71 19.59 -1.36
CA LEU A 636 -14.97 18.71 -0.45
C LEU A 636 -14.57 17.44 -1.22
N VAL A 637 -13.28 17.09 -1.20
CA VAL A 637 -12.70 16.01 -2.01
C VAL A 637 -11.97 15.00 -1.11
N ASP A 638 -12.13 13.71 -1.40
CA ASP A 638 -11.46 12.61 -0.69
C ASP A 638 -10.05 12.31 -1.22
N GLU A 639 -9.33 11.37 -0.60
CA GLU A 639 -7.97 10.96 -1.01
C GLU A 639 -7.86 10.48 -2.47
N THR A 640 -8.99 10.03 -3.06
CA THR A 640 -9.05 9.49 -4.42
C THR A 640 -9.42 10.55 -5.46
N GLY A 641 -9.55 11.81 -5.06
CA GLY A 641 -9.99 12.89 -5.95
C GLY A 641 -11.49 12.87 -6.21
N LYS A 642 -12.29 12.11 -5.44
CA LYS A 642 -13.74 12.10 -5.60
C LYS A 642 -14.37 13.20 -4.76
N LYS A 643 -15.25 13.98 -5.38
CA LYS A 643 -16.10 14.95 -4.69
C LYS A 643 -17.42 14.36 -4.24
N TRP A 644 -18.00 14.94 -3.18
CA TRP A 644 -19.36 14.64 -2.80
C TRP A 644 -20.33 15.04 -3.91
N ARG A 645 -21.26 14.15 -4.24
CA ARG A 645 -22.40 14.49 -5.10
C ARG A 645 -23.65 14.34 -4.27
N SER A 646 -24.33 15.46 -4.02
CA SER A 646 -25.61 15.43 -3.31
C SER A 646 -26.54 14.47 -4.05
N ARG A 647 -26.99 13.43 -3.36
CA ARG A 647 -27.98 12.53 -3.92
C ARG A 647 -29.29 13.27 -3.90
N LEU A 648 -29.98 13.33 -5.05
CA LEU A 648 -31.34 13.81 -5.12
C LEU A 648 -32.12 13.16 -3.97
N LYS A 649 -32.53 13.97 -2.99
CA LYS A 649 -33.51 13.54 -2.01
C LYS A 649 -34.70 13.17 -2.87
N VAL A 650 -34.97 11.87 -3.03
CA VAL A 650 -36.15 11.38 -3.73
C VAL A 650 -37.28 12.06 -3.00
N GLY A 651 -37.84 13.12 -3.61
CA GLY A 651 -38.76 14.03 -2.95
C GLY A 651 -39.83 13.14 -2.35
N GLY A 652 -39.83 13.04 -1.01
CA GLY A 652 -40.83 12.24 -0.33
C GLY A 652 -42.14 12.77 -0.85
N ARG A 653 -42.87 11.95 -1.63
CA ARG A 653 -44.20 12.31 -2.11
C ARG A 653 -44.94 12.72 -0.86
N ALA A 654 -45.11 14.03 -0.68
CA ALA A 654 -45.95 14.57 0.36
C ALA A 654 -47.30 13.95 0.07
N GLY A 655 -47.68 12.97 0.89
CA GLY A 655 -49.00 12.40 0.83
C GLY A 655 -49.95 13.51 1.19
N GLN A 656 -50.45 14.23 0.20
CA GLN A 656 -51.79 14.81 0.26
C GLN A 656 -52.73 13.61 0.44
N ARG A 657 -53.04 13.33 1.70
CA ARG A 657 -54.22 12.60 2.10
C ARG A 657 -55.24 13.62 2.60
#